data_AF-A0A8D0BKD6-F1
#
_entry.id   AF-A0A8D0BKD6-F1
#
_cell.length_a   1.000
_cell.length_b   1.000
_cell.length_c   1.000
_cell.angle_alpha   90.00
_cell.angle_beta   90.00
_cell.angle_gamma   90.00
#
_symmetry.space_group_name_H-M   'P 1'
#
loop_
_entity.id
_entity.type
_entity.pdbx_description
1 polymer ?
#
loop_
_entity_poly.entity_id
_entity_poly.type
_entity_poly.pdbx_seq_one_letter_code
_entity_poly.pdbx_strand_id
1 'polypeptide(L)'
;AATLARHGACRVGALQHLCEHNSFPFPLNQRSPRKVPLAPARKKRMAMPTKTGGQRRRARTAKGVSLAASAEGSCPPIGMESHRIEDDQILASSMLRHGLGAQRGRLNMQAGSNEDDFFDGAWCAEDDSRIQWIQVDTRRTTKFTGVITQGRDSLIHDDFVTTFYVGFSNDSQNWQMYSNGYEEMLFYGNVDKDTPVMTEFPEPKVARFIRVYPLTWNGSLCMRLEVLGCPLSSINHYYSLQNEVVTSADNLDFRHHDYKNMRQLMKVVNEECPTITRIYNIGKSSRGLKIYAMEVSDNPGEHELGEPEFRYTAGIHGNEVLGRELLLMLMQFLCKEYKDGNPRVRSLVTETRIHLVPSLNPDGYEIASQMGSELGNWALGHWNEEGYDIFENFPDLNSILWAAEERKWVPHRVPNHHIPVPEHYLAEDAAVAVEVKAIMAWMEKIPFVLGANFHGGEKLVSYPFDMVRETPDHAIFRWLAISYASAHLTMTETFRGGCHTQDTTSGMGIISGAKWRPRAGTMNDFSYLHTNCLELSIYPGCDKFPHESELPQEWENNKESLLTFMEQIHRGIKGVVSDQQGDPIANASISVGGINHDVLTASGGDYWRILNPGEYRVTAKAEGYNPSVKTCSVFYDIGATQCNFILSRSNWKRIREIMAMNGNRPIGRPMTGPLAGRGRKKKEWQWAAGRLAYLGDPQPISHSDWQHCWN
;
A
#
# COMPACT_ATOMS: atom_id res chain seq x y z
N ALA A 1 -36.35 46.05 17.28
CA ALA A 1 -35.70 47.29 17.78
C ALA A 1 -34.37 47.42 17.04
N ALA A 2 -34.25 48.35 16.09
CA ALA A 2 -33.81 49.75 16.29
C ALA A 2 -32.27 49.84 16.46
N THR A 3 -31.52 50.11 15.37
CA THR A 3 -31.04 51.44 14.86
C THR A 3 -29.64 51.80 15.41
N LEU A 4 -28.67 52.43 14.72
CA LEU A 4 -28.48 53.04 13.37
C LEU A 4 -26.94 52.97 13.05
N ALA A 5 -26.46 52.68 11.83
CA ALA A 5 -26.04 53.61 10.75
C ALA A 5 -25.06 54.73 11.18
N ARG A 6 -23.98 55.10 10.48
CA ARG A 6 -23.73 55.46 9.05
C ARG A 6 -22.19 55.46 8.81
N HIS A 7 -21.53 55.64 7.64
CA HIS A 7 -21.72 55.60 6.17
C HIS A 7 -20.27 55.66 5.56
N GLY A 8 -19.98 55.46 4.26
CA GLY A 8 -20.83 55.16 3.11
C GLY A 8 -20.07 54.90 1.80
N ALA A 9 -20.87 54.52 0.78
CA ALA A 9 -20.79 54.91 -0.64
C ALA A 9 -19.52 54.56 -1.47
N CYS A 10 -19.53 53.46 -2.25
CA CYS A 10 -20.20 53.28 -3.56
C CYS A 10 -19.46 53.87 -4.78
N ARG A 11 -18.99 52.99 -5.68
CA ARG A 11 -19.24 53.11 -7.13
C ARG A 11 -19.31 51.73 -7.79
N VAL A 12 -20.24 51.59 -8.72
CA VAL A 12 -20.50 50.37 -9.52
C VAL A 12 -19.83 50.54 -10.88
N GLY A 13 -19.27 49.46 -11.42
CA GLY A 13 -18.74 49.39 -12.78
C GLY A 13 -18.67 47.95 -13.24
N ALA A 14 -19.75 47.43 -13.80
CA ALA A 14 -19.75 46.12 -14.45
C ALA A 14 -19.32 46.28 -15.92
N LEU A 15 -18.45 45.38 -16.39
CA LEU A 15 -18.35 45.03 -17.81
C LEU A 15 -17.81 43.60 -17.95
N GLN A 16 -18.19 42.97 -19.05
CA GLN A 16 -18.23 41.52 -19.26
C GLN A 16 -17.37 41.16 -20.48
N HIS A 17 -17.00 39.88 -20.64
CA HIS A 17 -16.21 39.31 -21.77
C HIS A 17 -14.72 39.71 -21.78
N LEU A 18 -13.73 38.80 -21.91
CA LEU A 18 -13.64 37.60 -22.75
C LEU A 18 -12.80 36.48 -22.10
N CYS A 19 -13.11 35.23 -22.45
CA CYS A 19 -12.13 34.14 -22.35
C CYS A 19 -11.18 34.22 -23.55
N GLU A 20 -9.87 34.03 -23.35
CA GLU A 20 -9.00 33.54 -24.41
C GLU A 20 -7.79 32.78 -23.83
N HIS A 21 -7.40 31.72 -24.53
CA HIS A 21 -6.26 30.87 -24.18
C HIS A 21 -4.94 31.65 -24.26
N ASN A 22 -3.94 31.26 -23.46
CA ASN A 22 -2.55 31.38 -23.89
C ASN A 22 -1.64 30.33 -23.25
N SER A 23 -1.46 29.23 -23.97
CA SER A 23 -0.30 28.35 -23.83
C SER A 23 0.94 29.09 -24.36
N PHE A 24 2.02 29.19 -23.59
CA PHE A 24 3.28 29.77 -24.07
C PHE A 24 4.26 28.68 -24.56
N PRO A 25 5.08 28.93 -25.61
CA PRO A 25 5.64 27.85 -26.44
C PRO A 25 7.14 27.57 -26.22
N PHE A 26 7.54 26.33 -26.49
CA PHE A 26 8.91 25.94 -26.78
C PHE A 26 9.37 26.48 -28.16
N PRO A 27 10.58 27.03 -28.30
CA PRO A 27 11.21 27.25 -29.59
C PRO A 27 12.17 26.10 -29.95
N LEU A 28 11.74 25.25 -30.89
CA LEU A 28 12.67 24.40 -31.66
C LEU A 28 13.48 25.27 -32.63
N ASN A 29 14.79 25.02 -32.74
CA ASN A 29 15.55 25.51 -33.89
C ASN A 29 16.60 24.48 -34.33
N GLN A 30 16.39 23.88 -35.51
CA GLN A 30 17.32 22.93 -36.11
C GLN A 30 18.32 23.65 -37.02
N ARG A 31 19.61 23.31 -36.92
CA ARG A 31 20.51 23.17 -38.08
C ARG A 31 21.79 22.41 -37.70
N SER A 32 22.08 21.35 -38.44
CA SER A 32 23.32 20.57 -38.34
C SER A 32 24.45 21.20 -39.17
N PRO A 33 25.72 20.83 -38.91
CA PRO A 33 26.38 20.02 -39.94
C PRO A 33 27.44 18.99 -39.48
N ARG A 34 27.48 17.88 -40.25
CA ARG A 34 28.65 17.04 -40.63
C ARG A 34 29.48 16.29 -39.56
N LYS A 35 29.51 14.96 -39.73
CA LYS A 35 30.45 14.01 -39.12
C LYS A 35 31.80 13.98 -39.86
N VAL A 36 32.90 13.78 -39.13
CA VAL A 36 34.18 13.22 -39.60
C VAL A 36 34.68 12.24 -38.52
N PRO A 37 35.17 11.04 -38.86
CA PRO A 37 35.45 9.99 -37.87
C PRO A 37 36.87 10.05 -37.28
N LEU A 38 37.01 9.67 -36.01
CA LEU A 38 38.30 9.44 -35.34
C LEU A 38 38.44 7.95 -34.96
N ALA A 39 39.62 7.39 -35.25
CA ALA A 39 39.93 5.96 -35.10
C ALA A 39 40.42 5.61 -33.67
N PRO A 40 40.27 4.35 -33.22
CA PRO A 40 40.62 3.97 -31.85
C PRO A 40 42.11 3.71 -31.64
N ALA A 41 42.68 4.27 -30.58
CA ALA A 41 44.06 4.02 -30.17
C ALA A 41 44.20 2.67 -29.42
N ARG A 42 45.08 1.79 -29.91
CA ARG A 42 45.51 0.55 -29.23
C ARG A 42 46.59 0.84 -28.17
N LYS A 43 46.55 0.06 -27.07
CA LYS A 43 47.63 -0.45 -26.18
C LYS A 43 47.13 -0.39 -24.71
N LYS A 44 47.43 -1.32 -23.80
CA LYS A 44 48.24 -2.55 -23.86
C LYS A 44 47.67 -3.55 -22.83
N ARG A 45 47.56 -4.83 -23.20
CA ARG A 45 47.33 -5.94 -22.26
C ARG A 45 48.65 -6.22 -21.53
N MET A 46 48.66 -6.22 -20.20
CA MET A 46 49.73 -6.85 -19.41
C MET A 46 49.20 -8.16 -18.82
N ALA A 47 49.99 -9.22 -18.94
CA ALA A 47 49.66 -10.54 -18.41
C ALA A 47 50.39 -10.75 -17.07
N MET A 48 49.72 -11.38 -16.11
CA MET A 48 50.38 -11.92 -14.92
C MET A 48 50.79 -13.38 -15.17
N PRO A 49 51.96 -13.83 -14.66
CA PRO A 49 52.48 -15.17 -14.93
C PRO A 49 51.89 -16.24 -13.98
N THR A 50 51.68 -17.43 -14.53
CA THR A 50 51.29 -18.64 -13.79
C THR A 50 52.48 -19.34 -13.12
N LYS A 51 52.33 -19.80 -11.87
CA LYS A 51 53.13 -20.90 -11.31
C LYS A 51 52.33 -21.81 -10.35
N THR A 52 52.00 -23.00 -10.86
CA THR A 52 52.10 -24.33 -10.21
C THR A 52 51.93 -24.49 -8.68
N GLY A 53 50.82 -25.12 -8.28
CA GLY A 53 50.77 -26.45 -7.65
C GLY A 53 51.45 -26.71 -6.28
N GLY A 54 50.63 -27.03 -5.27
CA GLY A 54 51.05 -27.65 -4.00
C GLY A 54 49.85 -28.12 -3.17
N GLN A 55 49.87 -29.37 -2.68
CA GLN A 55 48.75 -30.00 -1.96
C GLN A 55 48.91 -30.01 -0.42
N ARG A 56 47.75 -30.11 0.27
CA ARG A 56 47.54 -30.60 1.67
C ARG A 56 48.10 -29.77 2.84
N ARG A 57 47.17 -29.23 3.66
CA ARG A 57 46.69 -29.93 4.88
C ARG A 57 45.46 -29.25 5.49
N ARG A 58 44.63 -30.02 6.20
CA ARG A 58 43.46 -29.56 6.97
C ARG A 58 43.92 -28.87 8.26
N ALA A 59 43.28 -27.75 8.61
CA ALA A 59 43.13 -27.31 10.00
C ALA A 59 41.70 -26.75 10.16
N ARG A 60 40.93 -27.29 11.11
CA ARG A 60 39.64 -26.72 11.52
C ARG A 60 39.91 -25.46 12.32
N THR A 61 39.33 -24.33 11.92
CA THR A 61 39.12 -23.17 12.79
C THR A 61 37.65 -22.79 12.68
N ALA A 62 36.98 -22.71 13.83
CA ALA A 62 35.63 -22.20 13.89
C ALA A 62 35.69 -20.70 13.59
N LYS A 63 35.05 -20.26 12.51
CA LYS A 63 34.80 -18.84 12.31
C LYS A 63 33.57 -18.46 13.14
N GLY A 64 33.80 -17.65 14.17
CA GLY A 64 32.72 -16.93 14.82
C GLY A 64 32.02 -16.00 13.83
N VAL A 65 30.77 -15.68 14.13
CA VAL A 65 29.96 -14.73 13.37
C VAL A 65 30.68 -13.40 13.31
N SER A 66 31.00 -12.92 12.10
CA SER A 66 31.44 -11.55 11.91
C SER A 66 30.21 -10.65 11.92
N LEU A 67 29.86 -10.13 13.10
CA LEU A 67 29.09 -8.89 13.20
C LEU A 67 29.77 -7.84 12.30
N ALA A 68 28.98 -7.18 11.46
CA ALA A 68 29.49 -6.12 10.62
C ALA A 68 30.04 -5.01 11.54
N ALA A 69 31.31 -4.66 11.39
CA ALA A 69 31.87 -3.52 12.07
C ALA A 69 31.31 -2.24 11.43
N SER A 70 30.26 -1.69 12.03
CA SER A 70 29.88 -0.28 11.83
C SER A 70 31.12 0.59 12.03
N ALA A 71 31.28 1.63 11.21
CA ALA A 71 32.42 2.55 11.33
C ALA A 71 32.55 3.06 12.79
N GLU A 72 33.71 2.84 13.41
CA GLU A 72 33.98 3.19 14.81
C GLU A 72 33.98 4.71 15.03
N GLY A 73 32.80 5.32 15.07
CA GLY A 73 32.64 6.78 15.14
C GLY A 73 31.19 7.25 15.19
N SER A 74 30.40 6.85 14.18
CA SER A 74 29.02 7.36 13.98
C SER A 74 27.98 6.60 14.80
N CYS A 75 26.87 7.27 15.09
CA CYS A 75 25.70 6.75 15.79
C CYS A 75 24.45 6.92 14.93
N PRO A 76 23.45 6.02 15.06
CA PRO A 76 22.25 6.07 14.24
C PRO A 76 21.35 7.26 14.60
N PRO A 77 20.36 7.58 13.73
CA PRO A 77 19.16 8.32 14.13
C PRO A 77 18.56 7.76 15.43
N ILE A 78 18.07 8.66 16.30
CA ILE A 78 17.40 8.26 17.55
C ILE A 78 15.89 8.12 17.40
N GLY A 79 15.35 8.47 16.23
CA GLY A 79 13.96 8.26 15.84
C GLY A 79 13.06 9.47 16.09
N MET A 80 13.49 10.65 15.65
CA MET A 80 12.60 11.80 15.47
C MET A 80 11.60 11.50 14.34
N GLU A 81 12.06 11.00 13.18
CA GLU A 81 11.19 10.62 12.05
C GLU A 81 10.39 9.34 12.31
N SER A 82 10.99 8.31 12.91
CA SER A 82 10.30 7.06 13.24
C SER A 82 9.37 7.14 14.46
N HIS A 83 9.24 8.32 15.08
CA HIS A 83 8.44 8.59 16.28
C HIS A 83 8.83 7.75 17.52
N ARG A 84 10.06 7.20 17.57
CA ARG A 84 10.62 6.56 18.79
C ARG A 84 10.98 7.57 19.88
N ILE A 85 11.28 8.81 19.49
CA ILE A 85 11.24 9.97 20.38
C ILE A 85 9.78 10.39 20.49
N GLU A 86 9.19 10.28 21.68
CA GLU A 86 7.81 10.70 21.93
C GLU A 86 7.66 12.23 21.93
N ASP A 87 6.43 12.75 21.75
CA ASP A 87 6.19 14.20 21.70
C ASP A 87 6.61 14.94 22.99
N ASP A 88 6.50 14.30 24.17
CA ASP A 88 6.92 14.89 25.45
C ASP A 88 8.45 15.00 25.61
N GLN A 89 9.21 14.34 24.74
CA GLN A 89 10.68 14.43 24.70
C GLN A 89 11.17 15.62 23.85
N ILE A 90 10.29 16.30 23.10
CA ILE A 90 10.64 17.40 22.20
C ILE A 90 10.08 18.71 22.75
N LEU A 91 10.94 19.69 22.99
CA LEU A 91 10.56 21.01 23.51
C LEU A 91 11.17 22.12 22.65
N ALA A 92 10.54 23.29 22.65
CA ALA A 92 11.09 24.48 22.02
C ALA A 92 10.94 25.70 22.94
N SER A 93 11.71 26.75 22.65
CA SER A 93 11.65 28.06 23.30
C SER A 93 10.30 28.77 23.13
N SER A 94 9.70 28.63 21.96
CA SER A 94 8.43 29.24 21.55
C SER A 94 7.83 28.47 20.37
N MET A 95 6.62 28.85 19.94
CA MET A 95 6.01 28.38 18.70
C MET A 95 5.19 29.52 18.08
N LEU A 96 5.30 29.71 16.76
CA LEU A 96 4.54 30.75 16.03
C LEU A 96 3.02 30.57 16.15
N ARG A 97 2.59 29.31 16.19
CA ARG A 97 1.21 28.84 16.36
C ARG A 97 1.22 27.34 16.67
N HIS A 98 0.06 26.79 17.03
CA HIS A 98 -0.05 25.38 17.41
C HIS A 98 0.42 24.40 16.32
N GLY A 99 0.09 24.66 15.05
CA GLY A 99 0.52 23.85 13.91
C GLY A 99 2.04 23.84 13.64
N LEU A 100 2.80 24.74 14.29
CA LEU A 100 4.25 24.90 14.17
C LEU A 100 4.99 24.62 15.50
N GLY A 101 4.41 23.76 16.35
CA GLY A 101 4.98 23.36 17.64
C GLY A 101 6.23 22.48 17.55
N ALA A 102 6.92 22.26 18.68
CA ALA A 102 8.18 21.54 18.74
C ALA A 102 8.10 20.10 18.16
N GLN A 103 6.99 19.40 18.41
CA GLN A 103 6.69 18.06 17.90
C GLN A 103 6.58 17.97 16.36
N ARG A 104 6.39 19.11 15.69
CA ARG A 104 6.36 19.23 14.22
C ARG A 104 7.77 19.41 13.63
N GLY A 105 8.76 19.67 14.47
CA GLY A 105 10.18 19.79 14.11
C GLY A 105 10.89 18.45 13.89
N ARG A 106 10.17 17.35 13.58
CA ARG A 106 10.75 16.04 13.23
C ARG A 106 11.19 16.04 11.77
N LEU A 107 12.27 15.32 11.43
CA LEU A 107 12.71 15.13 10.04
C LEU A 107 11.58 14.56 9.17
N ASN A 108 11.52 14.99 7.90
CA ASN A 108 10.52 14.63 6.89
C ASN A 108 9.03 14.84 7.23
N MET A 109 8.71 15.42 8.40
CA MET A 109 7.34 15.79 8.80
C MET A 109 6.60 16.53 7.66
N GLN A 110 5.48 15.98 7.21
CA GLN A 110 4.67 16.54 6.12
C GLN A 110 3.61 17.50 6.66
N ALA A 111 3.25 18.51 5.86
CA ALA A 111 2.15 19.42 6.12
C ALA A 111 0.78 18.80 5.80
N GLY A 112 -0.27 19.37 6.39
CA GLY A 112 -1.66 19.16 5.97
C GLY A 112 -1.96 19.77 4.60
N SER A 113 -3.13 19.47 4.04
CA SER A 113 -3.58 20.06 2.76
C SER A 113 -3.96 21.54 2.85
N ASN A 114 -4.08 22.09 4.07
CA ASN A 114 -4.32 23.49 4.33
C ASN A 114 -3.12 24.05 5.11
N GLU A 115 -2.61 25.21 4.70
CA GLU A 115 -1.63 25.97 5.48
C GLU A 115 -2.31 26.67 6.67
N ASP A 116 -1.53 27.02 7.69
CA ASP A 116 -1.98 27.72 8.91
C ASP A 116 -2.99 26.92 9.76
N ASP A 117 -3.00 25.58 9.64
CA ASP A 117 -3.85 24.68 10.42
C ASP A 117 -3.15 24.10 11.67
N PHE A 118 -3.52 22.90 12.12
CA PHE A 118 -2.89 22.22 13.26
C PHE A 118 -1.71 21.32 12.86
N PHE A 119 -1.39 21.23 11.57
CA PHE A 119 -0.49 20.27 10.96
C PHE A 119 0.45 20.92 9.91
N ASP A 120 1.03 22.08 10.21
CA ASP A 120 2.06 22.67 9.33
C ASP A 120 3.39 21.87 9.40
N GLY A 121 4.21 21.91 8.35
CA GLY A 121 5.35 20.99 8.15
C GLY A 121 6.68 21.32 8.83
N ALA A 122 6.70 21.96 10.00
CA ALA A 122 7.93 22.22 10.79
C ALA A 122 7.65 22.68 12.22
N TRP A 123 8.67 22.75 13.07
CA TRP A 123 8.67 23.72 14.17
C TRP A 123 9.06 25.11 13.62
N CYS A 124 8.36 26.16 14.05
CA CYS A 124 8.79 27.54 13.82
C CYS A 124 8.65 28.39 15.09
N ALA A 125 9.61 29.27 15.34
CA ALA A 125 9.62 30.16 16.50
C ALA A 125 8.59 31.31 16.40
N GLU A 126 8.18 31.84 17.55
CA GLU A 126 7.24 32.99 17.65
C GLU A 126 7.84 34.31 17.14
N ASP A 127 9.17 34.47 17.25
CA ASP A 127 9.87 35.65 16.76
C ASP A 127 11.28 35.33 16.19
N ASP A 128 11.85 36.31 15.50
CA ASP A 128 13.17 36.28 14.87
C ASP A 128 14.35 36.49 15.86
N SER A 129 14.15 36.31 17.18
CA SER A 129 15.23 36.51 18.14
C SER A 129 16.23 35.35 18.13
N ARG A 130 17.52 35.67 18.33
CA ARG A 130 18.61 34.66 18.34
C ARG A 130 18.74 33.90 19.67
N ILE A 131 17.67 33.88 20.46
CA ILE A 131 17.56 33.08 21.70
C ILE A 131 16.62 31.87 21.53
N GLN A 132 16.04 31.71 20.34
CA GLN A 132 15.13 30.61 20.04
C GLN A 132 15.90 29.28 19.91
N TRP A 133 15.25 28.18 20.28
CA TRP A 133 15.84 26.85 20.29
C TRP A 133 14.80 25.73 20.19
N ILE A 134 15.24 24.58 19.67
CA ILE A 134 14.55 23.29 19.78
C ILE A 134 15.44 22.28 20.51
N GLN A 135 14.85 21.42 21.32
CA GLN A 135 15.51 20.54 22.28
C GLN A 135 14.92 19.12 22.21
N VAL A 136 15.78 18.12 22.36
CA VAL A 136 15.40 16.72 22.51
C VAL A 136 15.96 16.15 23.83
N ASP A 137 15.11 15.50 24.61
CA ASP A 137 15.49 14.69 25.77
C ASP A 137 15.59 13.21 25.37
N THR A 138 16.79 12.62 25.43
CA THR A 138 16.94 11.19 25.12
C THR A 138 16.53 10.26 26.27
N ARG A 139 16.03 10.79 27.39
CA ARG A 139 15.62 10.13 28.65
C ARG A 139 16.72 9.34 29.39
N ARG A 140 17.74 8.88 28.67
CA ARG A 140 18.97 8.21 29.11
C ARG A 140 20.19 9.06 28.70
N THR A 141 21.35 8.82 29.29
CA THR A 141 22.61 9.44 28.84
C THR A 141 23.00 8.91 27.46
N THR A 142 23.36 9.79 26.54
CA THR A 142 23.58 9.48 25.11
C THR A 142 24.89 10.11 24.63
N LYS A 143 25.64 9.37 23.81
CA LYS A 143 26.76 9.88 23.01
C LYS A 143 26.18 10.42 21.70
N PHE A 144 26.05 11.73 21.58
CA PHE A 144 25.63 12.42 20.37
C PHE A 144 26.81 12.58 19.39
N THR A 145 26.56 12.31 18.11
CA THR A 145 27.57 12.38 17.03
C THR A 145 27.22 13.38 15.93
N GLY A 146 25.97 13.86 15.86
CA GLY A 146 25.55 14.83 14.87
C GLY A 146 24.06 15.15 14.93
N VAL A 147 23.60 15.94 13.97
CA VAL A 147 22.19 16.26 13.71
C VAL A 147 21.94 16.30 12.20
N ILE A 148 20.69 16.13 11.79
CA ILE A 148 20.25 16.31 10.40
C ILE A 148 19.17 17.40 10.42
N THR A 149 19.34 18.44 9.61
CA THR A 149 18.37 19.54 9.53
C THR A 149 17.67 19.57 8.17
N GLN A 150 16.42 20.02 8.15
CA GLN A 150 15.60 20.20 6.96
C GLN A 150 14.71 21.44 7.14
N GLY A 151 14.34 22.14 6.07
CA GLY A 151 13.42 23.29 6.16
C GLY A 151 11.97 22.87 6.34
N ARG A 152 11.04 23.83 6.26
CA ARG A 152 9.60 23.57 6.40
C ARG A 152 9.00 22.90 5.17
N ASP A 153 8.18 21.87 5.40
CA ASP A 153 7.25 21.43 4.36
C ASP A 153 6.06 22.40 4.26
N SER A 154 5.86 22.94 3.06
CA SER A 154 4.89 23.97 2.71
C SER A 154 4.85 24.12 1.19
N LEU A 155 3.69 24.51 0.66
CA LEU A 155 3.48 24.80 -0.76
C LEU A 155 3.75 26.27 -1.13
N ILE A 156 3.79 27.16 -0.15
CA ILE A 156 3.85 28.62 -0.35
C ILE A 156 5.00 29.31 0.41
N HIS A 157 5.61 28.63 1.38
CA HIS A 157 6.73 29.13 2.16
C HIS A 157 8.04 28.42 1.81
N ASP A 158 9.15 29.14 1.94
CA ASP A 158 10.52 28.67 1.72
C ASP A 158 11.36 28.92 2.99
N ASP A 159 10.84 28.45 4.12
CA ASP A 159 11.42 28.70 5.45
C ASP A 159 12.46 27.63 5.81
N PHE A 160 13.71 28.00 6.10
CA PHE A 160 14.75 27.06 6.53
C PHE A 160 15.92 27.70 7.29
N VAL A 161 16.49 26.99 8.27
CA VAL A 161 17.69 27.41 9.03
C VAL A 161 18.97 27.14 8.23
N THR A 162 19.80 28.17 8.09
CA THR A 162 21.06 28.14 7.31
C THR A 162 22.31 28.01 8.17
N THR A 163 22.30 28.53 9.41
CA THR A 163 23.37 28.29 10.39
C THR A 163 22.83 28.19 11.82
N PHE A 164 23.50 27.42 12.67
CA PHE A 164 23.08 27.16 14.05
C PHE A 164 24.25 26.84 14.98
N TYR A 165 24.02 26.97 16.28
CA TYR A 165 24.86 26.41 17.35
C TYR A 165 24.17 25.20 17.99
N VAL A 166 24.94 24.37 18.68
CA VAL A 166 24.42 23.23 19.46
C VAL A 166 24.89 23.33 20.91
N GLY A 167 24.00 23.06 21.86
CA GLY A 167 24.32 22.96 23.28
C GLY A 167 23.84 21.64 23.87
N PHE A 168 24.48 21.24 24.97
CA PHE A 168 24.24 19.98 25.66
C PHE A 168 23.97 20.21 27.14
N SER A 169 23.15 19.35 27.75
CA SER A 169 22.85 19.39 29.19
C SER A 169 22.58 18.00 29.77
N ASN A 170 22.77 17.86 31.08
CA ASN A 170 22.38 16.66 31.86
C ASN A 170 21.15 16.90 32.75
N ASP A 171 20.74 18.16 32.94
CA ASP A 171 19.69 18.57 33.88
C ASP A 171 18.64 19.51 33.25
N SER A 172 18.77 19.83 31.96
CA SER A 172 17.99 20.81 31.18
C SER A 172 18.10 22.28 31.63
N GLN A 173 18.88 22.57 32.67
CA GLN A 173 19.06 23.91 33.25
C GLN A 173 20.43 24.51 32.90
N ASN A 174 21.49 23.72 33.09
CA ASN A 174 22.87 24.11 32.82
C ASN A 174 23.24 23.62 31.42
N TRP A 175 23.53 24.56 30.51
CA TRP A 175 23.82 24.28 29.10
C TRP A 175 25.28 24.56 28.78
N GLN A 176 25.96 23.57 28.22
CA GLN A 176 27.31 23.71 27.67
C GLN A 176 27.21 23.80 26.14
N MET A 177 27.59 24.94 25.58
CA MET A 177 27.68 25.12 24.13
C MET A 177 28.81 24.27 23.55
N TYR A 178 28.58 23.71 22.36
CA TYR A 178 29.62 22.98 21.64
C TYR A 178 30.69 23.97 21.16
N SER A 179 31.94 23.71 21.53
CA SER A 179 33.07 24.59 21.23
C SER A 179 34.23 23.83 20.60
N ASN A 180 35.03 24.48 19.77
CA ASN A 180 36.31 23.97 19.27
C ASN A 180 37.45 24.05 20.32
N GLY A 181 37.14 24.45 21.56
CA GLY A 181 38.09 24.69 22.66
C GLY A 181 38.48 26.16 22.85
N TYR A 182 38.17 27.03 21.88
CA TYR A 182 38.43 28.47 21.94
C TYR A 182 37.14 29.30 21.81
N GLU A 183 36.24 28.89 20.91
CA GLU A 183 34.97 29.56 20.63
C GLU A 183 33.84 28.55 20.40
N GLU A 184 32.60 29.03 20.48
CA GLU A 184 31.40 28.26 20.15
C GLU A 184 31.41 27.92 18.65
N MET A 185 31.22 26.65 18.31
CA MET A 185 31.37 26.18 16.93
C MET A 185 30.09 26.42 16.14
N LEU A 186 30.20 27.27 15.11
CA LEU A 186 29.13 27.50 14.15
C LEU A 186 28.99 26.31 13.20
N PHE A 187 27.77 25.83 13.04
CA PHE A 187 27.41 24.80 12.06
C PHE A 187 26.57 25.38 10.93
N TYR A 188 26.65 24.74 9.76
CA TYR A 188 25.91 25.11 8.55
C TYR A 188 24.79 24.09 8.31
N GLY A 189 23.58 24.58 8.11
CA GLY A 189 22.38 23.79 7.83
C GLY A 189 22.01 23.83 6.36
N ASN A 190 20.75 24.14 6.09
CA ASN A 190 20.13 23.97 4.78
C ASN A 190 20.40 25.14 3.82
N VAL A 191 20.27 24.85 2.52
CA VAL A 191 20.30 25.86 1.42
C VAL A 191 18.98 25.91 0.64
N ASP A 192 18.06 25.01 0.96
CA ASP A 192 16.70 24.86 0.43
C ASP A 192 15.84 24.16 1.50
N LYS A 193 14.51 24.20 1.37
CA LYS A 193 13.61 23.66 2.40
C LYS A 193 13.46 22.14 2.41
N ASP A 194 13.79 21.45 1.30
CA ASP A 194 13.38 20.07 1.03
C ASP A 194 14.49 19.05 1.30
N THR A 195 15.75 19.42 1.09
CA THR A 195 16.91 18.53 1.19
C THR A 195 17.40 18.38 2.63
N PRO A 196 17.43 17.15 3.21
CA PRO A 196 18.07 16.90 4.50
C PRO A 196 19.58 17.18 4.45
N VAL A 197 20.13 17.83 5.48
CA VAL A 197 21.57 18.12 5.60
C VAL A 197 22.11 17.56 6.90
N MET A 198 22.96 16.54 6.80
CA MET A 198 23.67 15.95 7.95
C MET A 198 24.87 16.82 8.36
N THR A 199 24.94 17.12 9.65
CA THR A 199 26.05 17.79 10.32
C THR A 199 26.64 16.88 11.38
N GLU A 200 27.82 16.33 11.14
CA GLU A 200 28.58 15.57 12.13
C GLU A 200 29.34 16.51 13.10
N PHE A 201 29.42 16.10 14.37
CA PHE A 201 30.24 16.76 15.38
C PHE A 201 31.66 16.21 15.34
N PRO A 202 32.70 17.07 15.19
CA PRO A 202 34.10 16.62 15.17
C PRO A 202 34.53 15.76 16.37
N GLU A 203 33.94 16.00 17.54
CA GLU A 203 34.18 15.27 18.77
C GLU A 203 32.83 14.95 19.45
N PRO A 204 32.43 13.67 19.55
CA PRO A 204 31.14 13.29 20.12
C PRO A 204 30.93 13.82 21.55
N LYS A 205 29.70 14.22 21.89
CA LYS A 205 29.35 14.74 23.22
C LYS A 205 28.45 13.79 23.98
N VAL A 206 28.72 13.63 25.27
CA VAL A 206 27.97 12.77 26.18
C VAL A 206 27.08 13.64 27.06
N ALA A 207 25.77 13.52 26.89
CA ALA A 207 24.77 14.28 27.64
C ALA A 207 23.41 13.55 27.65
N ARG A 208 22.40 14.07 28.35
CA ARG A 208 21.00 13.58 28.23
C ARG A 208 20.16 14.43 27.27
N PHE A 209 20.42 15.72 27.23
CA PHE A 209 19.70 16.67 26.41
C PHE A 209 20.62 17.28 25.35
N ILE A 210 20.10 17.41 24.14
CA ILE A 210 20.68 18.19 23.05
C ILE A 210 19.71 19.32 22.71
N ARG A 211 20.26 20.49 22.35
CA ARG A 211 19.49 21.66 21.93
C ARG A 211 20.18 22.35 20.77
N VAL A 212 19.41 22.66 19.73
CA VAL A 212 19.84 23.41 18.55
C VAL A 212 19.37 24.85 18.68
N TYR A 213 20.25 25.80 18.42
CA TYR A 213 20.04 27.24 18.51
C TYR A 213 20.25 27.87 17.11
N PRO A 214 19.18 28.12 16.35
CA PRO A 214 19.27 28.78 15.04
C PRO A 214 19.87 30.18 15.12
N LEU A 215 20.78 30.50 14.19
CA LEU A 215 21.48 31.79 14.13
C LEU A 215 21.10 32.62 12.88
N THR A 216 20.97 31.96 11.74
CA THR A 216 20.51 32.55 10.47
C THR A 216 19.56 31.59 9.75
N TRP A 217 18.61 32.15 9.00
CA TRP A 217 17.57 31.42 8.27
C TRP A 217 17.16 32.19 7.01
N ASN A 218 16.46 31.49 6.10
CA ASN A 218 15.70 32.07 4.99
C ASN A 218 14.20 32.03 5.35
N GLY A 219 13.43 33.03 4.91
CA GLY A 219 12.03 33.15 5.28
C GLY A 219 11.85 33.37 6.79
N SER A 220 11.00 32.57 7.40
CA SER A 220 10.72 32.52 8.83
C SER A 220 11.71 31.58 9.55
N LEU A 221 11.90 31.74 10.86
CA LEU A 221 12.72 30.82 11.66
C LEU A 221 11.98 29.48 11.84
N CYS A 222 12.19 28.56 10.90
CA CYS A 222 11.59 27.23 10.86
C CYS A 222 12.61 26.13 10.60
N MET A 223 12.46 24.97 11.25
CA MET A 223 13.24 23.77 10.95
C MET A 223 12.58 22.46 11.36
N ARG A 224 13.01 21.39 10.69
CA ARG A 224 12.87 19.98 11.03
C ARG A 224 14.24 19.40 11.40
N LEU A 225 14.24 18.37 12.25
CA LEU A 225 15.43 17.84 12.94
C LEU A 225 15.36 16.31 13.12
N GLU A 226 16.48 15.64 12.83
CA GLU A 226 16.83 14.33 13.39
C GLU A 226 18.15 14.46 14.18
N VAL A 227 18.35 13.59 15.18
CA VAL A 227 19.52 13.61 16.06
C VAL A 227 20.25 12.27 15.95
N LEU A 228 21.57 12.33 15.77
CA LEU A 228 22.42 11.14 15.70
C LEU A 228 23.03 10.85 17.07
N GLY A 229 22.75 9.68 17.65
CA GLY A 229 23.21 9.37 19.01
C GLY A 229 23.06 7.91 19.47
N CYS A 230 24.04 7.46 20.26
CA CYS A 230 24.04 6.13 20.88
C CYS A 230 23.78 6.26 22.39
N PRO A 231 22.71 5.67 22.95
CA PRO A 231 22.53 5.59 24.39
C PRO A 231 23.71 4.90 25.06
N LEU A 232 24.32 5.54 26.06
CA LEU A 232 25.36 4.93 26.88
C LEU A 232 24.72 4.01 27.92
N SER A 233 25.16 2.76 27.94
CA SER A 233 24.66 1.77 28.89
C SER A 233 25.04 2.15 30.32
N SER A 234 24.05 2.11 31.21
CA SER A 234 24.30 1.98 32.65
C SER A 234 24.38 0.48 33.02
N ILE A 235 25.02 0.18 34.14
CA ILE A 235 25.40 -1.18 34.58
C ILE A 235 24.20 -2.15 34.75
N ASN A 236 22.96 -1.65 34.70
CA ASN A 236 21.73 -2.43 34.75
C ASN A 236 21.46 -3.33 33.52
N HIS A 237 22.36 -3.36 32.54
CA HIS A 237 22.28 -4.20 31.33
C HIS A 237 22.13 -5.72 31.62
N TYR A 238 22.44 -6.19 32.84
CA TYR A 238 22.16 -7.57 33.27
C TYR A 238 20.66 -7.85 33.51
N TYR A 239 19.91 -6.83 33.96
CA TYR A 239 18.48 -6.93 34.23
C TYR A 239 17.62 -6.35 33.11
N SER A 240 18.10 -5.36 32.35
CA SER A 240 17.38 -4.88 31.16
C SER A 240 17.35 -5.94 30.05
N LEU A 241 18.44 -6.69 29.81
CA LEU A 241 18.43 -7.81 28.84
C LEU A 241 17.43 -8.94 29.14
N GLN A 242 16.91 -9.04 30.37
CA GLN A 242 15.87 -10.01 30.71
C GLN A 242 14.45 -9.51 30.42
N ASN A 243 14.27 -8.20 30.20
CA ASN A 243 12.97 -7.58 29.90
C ASN A 243 12.92 -6.86 28.52
N GLU A 244 14.06 -6.41 28.00
CA GLU A 244 14.30 -6.00 26.61
C GLU A 244 14.80 -7.25 25.84
N VAL A 245 13.90 -8.22 25.58
CA VAL A 245 14.19 -9.43 24.79
C VAL A 245 14.24 -9.09 23.30
N VAL A 246 15.21 -8.26 22.89
CA VAL A 246 15.43 -7.84 21.49
C VAL A 246 16.90 -8.04 21.10
N THR A 247 17.33 -9.30 21.18
CA THR A 247 18.12 -9.88 20.09
C THR A 247 17.28 -11.04 19.57
N SER A 248 16.68 -10.89 18.38
CA SER A 248 15.69 -11.83 17.84
C SER A 248 16.17 -13.29 17.97
N ALA A 249 15.38 -14.15 18.60
CA ALA A 249 15.66 -15.59 18.67
C ALA A 249 15.85 -16.19 17.26
N ASP A 250 15.17 -15.60 16.28
CA ASP A 250 15.06 -15.95 14.86
C ASP A 250 16.40 -15.82 14.06
N ASN A 251 17.43 -15.14 14.60
CA ASN A 251 18.79 -15.02 14.03
C ASN A 251 18.82 -14.58 12.54
N LEU A 252 18.07 -13.53 12.18
CA LEU A 252 17.87 -13.04 10.79
C LEU A 252 18.94 -12.02 10.37
N ASP A 253 19.07 -11.76 9.06
CA ASP A 253 19.93 -10.70 8.49
C ASP A 253 19.22 -9.33 8.50
N PHE A 254 19.43 -8.53 9.55
CA PHE A 254 18.85 -7.19 9.73
C PHE A 254 19.79 -6.10 9.18
N ARG A 255 19.54 -5.67 7.95
CA ARG A 255 20.21 -4.56 7.24
C ARG A 255 19.46 -4.27 5.96
N HIS A 256 19.81 -3.20 5.26
CA HIS A 256 19.25 -2.91 3.95
C HIS A 256 19.86 -3.79 2.85
N HIS A 257 19.01 -4.20 1.92
CA HIS A 257 19.37 -5.10 0.84
C HIS A 257 19.32 -4.38 -0.51
N ASP A 258 20.48 -3.91 -0.99
CA ASP A 258 20.64 -3.53 -2.40
C ASP A 258 20.14 -4.66 -3.35
N TYR A 259 19.78 -4.32 -4.58
CA TYR A 259 19.19 -5.28 -5.52
C TYR A 259 20.09 -6.52 -5.79
N LYS A 260 21.40 -6.44 -5.60
CA LYS A 260 22.31 -7.59 -5.66
C LYS A 260 22.24 -8.42 -4.37
N ASN A 261 22.24 -7.79 -3.20
CA ASN A 261 22.21 -8.44 -1.89
C ASN A 261 20.83 -9.05 -1.61
N MET A 262 19.73 -8.40 -2.01
CA MET A 262 18.36 -8.94 -2.00
C MET A 262 18.30 -10.28 -2.76
N ARG A 263 18.75 -10.29 -4.01
CA ARG A 263 18.79 -11.52 -4.83
C ARG A 263 19.70 -12.60 -4.24
N GLN A 264 20.81 -12.19 -3.61
CA GLN A 264 21.71 -13.13 -2.96
C GLN A 264 21.08 -13.75 -1.71
N LEU A 265 20.35 -12.96 -0.90
CA LEU A 265 19.62 -13.47 0.26
C LEU A 265 18.49 -14.40 -0.14
N MET A 266 17.64 -13.99 -1.12
CA MET A 266 16.60 -14.87 -1.66
C MET A 266 17.20 -16.20 -2.13
N LYS A 267 18.33 -16.15 -2.85
CA LYS A 267 19.04 -17.34 -3.30
C LYS A 267 19.54 -18.20 -2.13
N VAL A 268 20.08 -17.62 -1.07
CA VAL A 268 20.53 -18.37 0.13
C VAL A 268 19.36 -19.08 0.79
N VAL A 269 18.22 -18.41 0.98
CA VAL A 269 16.99 -19.04 1.52
C VAL A 269 16.54 -20.19 0.61
N ASN A 270 16.58 -20.03 -0.72
CA ASN A 270 16.22 -21.11 -1.65
C ASN A 270 17.23 -22.26 -1.66
N GLU A 271 18.52 -22.01 -1.40
CA GLU A 271 19.54 -23.07 -1.24
C GLU A 271 19.42 -23.77 0.12
N GLU A 272 18.83 -23.12 1.13
CA GLU A 272 18.60 -23.68 2.46
C GLU A 272 17.29 -24.49 2.58
N CYS A 273 16.23 -24.08 1.88
CA CYS A 273 14.90 -24.71 1.88
C CYS A 273 14.38 -25.13 0.48
N PRO A 274 15.20 -25.78 -0.38
CA PRO A 274 14.88 -26.01 -1.80
C PRO A 274 13.66 -26.91 -2.05
N THR A 275 13.19 -27.64 -1.04
CA THR A 275 11.97 -28.47 -1.14
C THR A 275 10.68 -27.67 -0.99
N ILE A 276 10.73 -26.49 -0.35
CA ILE A 276 9.54 -25.67 -0.07
C ILE A 276 9.62 -24.25 -0.67
N THR A 277 10.68 -23.92 -1.39
CA THR A 277 10.86 -22.56 -1.95
C THR A 277 11.19 -22.61 -3.44
N ARG A 278 10.69 -21.63 -4.19
CA ARG A 278 11.04 -21.42 -5.60
C ARG A 278 11.13 -19.94 -5.96
N ILE A 279 12.30 -19.50 -6.39
CA ILE A 279 12.47 -18.15 -6.95
C ILE A 279 12.03 -18.11 -8.42
N TYR A 280 11.18 -17.15 -8.77
CA TYR A 280 10.82 -16.86 -10.16
C TYR A 280 10.79 -15.35 -10.44
N ASN A 281 10.50 -14.98 -11.69
CA ASN A 281 10.52 -13.61 -12.18
C ASN A 281 9.16 -13.24 -12.78
N ILE A 282 8.53 -12.18 -12.30
CA ILE A 282 7.22 -11.73 -12.80
C ILE A 282 7.34 -10.76 -13.99
N GLY A 283 8.44 -10.00 -14.07
CA GLY A 283 8.65 -9.05 -15.17
C GLY A 283 10.02 -8.40 -15.15
N LYS A 284 10.11 -7.17 -15.65
CA LYS A 284 11.28 -6.32 -15.51
C LYS A 284 10.85 -4.88 -15.25
N SER A 285 11.71 -4.15 -14.55
CA SER A 285 11.63 -2.69 -14.47
C SER A 285 12.11 -2.01 -15.75
N SER A 286 11.91 -0.70 -15.85
CA SER A 286 12.36 0.14 -16.96
C SER A 286 13.87 0.10 -17.21
N ARG A 287 14.72 0.03 -16.18
CA ARG A 287 16.18 -0.21 -16.31
C ARG A 287 16.54 -1.68 -16.59
N GLY A 288 15.54 -2.56 -16.74
CA GLY A 288 15.71 -3.97 -17.07
C GLY A 288 16.10 -4.86 -15.88
N LEU A 289 15.99 -4.36 -14.65
CA LEU A 289 16.12 -5.20 -13.45
C LEU A 289 14.94 -6.18 -13.41
N LYS A 290 15.16 -7.36 -12.83
CA LYS A 290 14.20 -8.45 -12.78
C LYS A 290 13.36 -8.31 -11.51
N ILE A 291 12.04 -8.33 -11.65
CA ILE A 291 11.11 -8.30 -10.52
C ILE A 291 10.97 -9.73 -10.01
N TYR A 292 11.65 -10.04 -8.90
CA TYR A 292 11.73 -11.39 -8.34
C TYR A 292 10.62 -11.66 -7.33
N ALA A 293 10.04 -12.85 -7.43
CA ALA A 293 9.14 -13.42 -6.43
C ALA A 293 9.81 -14.64 -5.79
N MET A 294 9.60 -14.83 -4.49
CA MET A 294 9.81 -16.11 -3.82
C MET A 294 8.46 -16.77 -3.57
N GLU A 295 8.28 -17.96 -4.11
CA GLU A 295 7.20 -18.88 -3.78
C GLU A 295 7.59 -19.71 -2.55
N VAL A 296 6.66 -19.91 -1.62
CA VAL A 296 6.79 -20.81 -0.47
C VAL A 296 5.51 -21.67 -0.37
N SER A 297 5.66 -22.98 -0.51
CA SER A 297 4.61 -24.04 -0.44
C SER A 297 5.34 -25.39 -0.30
N ASP A 298 4.71 -26.45 0.17
CA ASP A 298 5.33 -27.79 0.16
C ASP A 298 5.37 -28.46 -1.22
N ASN A 299 4.63 -27.94 -2.22
CA ASN A 299 4.73 -28.34 -3.63
C ASN A 299 5.05 -27.17 -4.59
N PRO A 300 6.25 -26.56 -4.51
CA PRO A 300 6.55 -25.31 -5.20
C PRO A 300 6.73 -25.48 -6.72
N GLY A 301 5.87 -24.82 -7.48
CA GLY A 301 5.89 -24.69 -8.93
C GLY A 301 4.53 -24.95 -9.57
N GLU A 302 3.67 -25.72 -8.92
CA GLU A 302 2.36 -26.15 -9.38
C GLU A 302 1.26 -25.59 -8.46
N HIS A 303 0.00 -25.63 -8.91
CA HIS A 303 -1.15 -25.17 -8.12
C HIS A 303 -1.95 -26.40 -7.70
N GLU A 304 -2.22 -26.56 -6.40
CA GLU A 304 -2.92 -27.74 -5.88
C GLU A 304 -4.41 -27.49 -5.63
N LEU A 305 -5.25 -28.49 -5.94
CA LEU A 305 -6.70 -28.37 -5.93
C LEU A 305 -7.23 -28.02 -4.53
N GLY A 306 -7.74 -26.79 -4.35
CA GLY A 306 -8.25 -26.28 -3.09
C GLY A 306 -7.21 -25.68 -2.14
N GLU A 307 -5.93 -25.61 -2.54
CA GLU A 307 -4.87 -24.81 -1.91
C GLU A 307 -5.01 -23.34 -2.38
N PRO A 308 -5.32 -22.38 -1.49
CA PRO A 308 -5.43 -20.99 -1.88
C PRO A 308 -4.06 -20.34 -2.15
N GLU A 309 -4.02 -19.45 -3.12
CA GLU A 309 -2.84 -18.66 -3.47
C GLU A 309 -2.85 -17.31 -2.71
N PHE A 310 -1.81 -17.05 -1.92
CA PHE A 310 -1.60 -15.83 -1.16
C PHE A 310 -0.49 -14.97 -1.79
N ARG A 311 -0.56 -13.63 -1.65
CA ARG A 311 0.59 -12.76 -1.96
C ARG A 311 0.88 -11.64 -0.95
N TYR A 312 2.15 -11.38 -0.73
CA TYR A 312 2.63 -10.08 -0.26
C TYR A 312 3.52 -9.42 -1.32
N THR A 313 3.31 -8.13 -1.53
CA THR A 313 4.17 -7.28 -2.37
C THR A 313 4.71 -6.10 -1.57
N ALA A 314 5.88 -5.59 -1.92
CA ALA A 314 6.50 -4.45 -1.25
C ALA A 314 7.36 -3.62 -2.21
N GLY A 315 7.76 -2.43 -1.77
CA GLY A 315 8.62 -1.53 -2.54
C GLY A 315 8.00 -1.15 -3.87
N ILE A 316 6.70 -0.83 -3.87
CA ILE A 316 6.00 -0.26 -5.04
C ILE A 316 6.41 1.20 -5.25
N HIS A 317 6.60 1.93 -4.15
CA HIS A 317 7.47 3.10 -4.08
C HIS A 317 8.85 2.63 -3.61
N GLY A 318 9.91 3.05 -4.30
CA GLY A 318 11.25 2.54 -4.05
C GLY A 318 11.87 3.01 -2.73
N ASN A 319 11.46 4.18 -2.23
CA ASN A 319 11.88 4.72 -0.93
C ASN A 319 11.05 4.20 0.26
N GLU A 320 10.00 3.40 0.05
CA GLU A 320 9.20 2.78 1.11
C GLU A 320 9.79 1.39 1.46
N VAL A 321 10.90 1.41 2.19
CA VAL A 321 11.83 0.29 2.35
C VAL A 321 11.44 -0.71 3.43
N LEU A 322 10.73 -0.31 4.48
CA LEU A 322 10.42 -1.22 5.59
C LEU A 322 9.69 -2.49 5.11
N GLY A 323 8.71 -2.34 4.21
CA GLY A 323 8.01 -3.48 3.59
C GLY A 323 8.94 -4.47 2.87
N ARG A 324 9.94 -3.96 2.13
CA ARG A 324 10.92 -4.79 1.41
C ARG A 324 11.67 -5.69 2.40
N GLU A 325 12.21 -5.10 3.46
CA GLU A 325 13.02 -5.82 4.44
C GLU A 325 12.16 -6.76 5.30
N LEU A 326 10.93 -6.39 5.65
CA LEU A 326 9.96 -7.30 6.29
C LEU A 326 9.71 -8.57 5.47
N LEU A 327 9.58 -8.48 4.15
CA LEU A 327 9.40 -9.67 3.30
C LEU A 327 10.69 -10.50 3.19
N LEU A 328 11.87 -9.89 3.19
CA LEU A 328 13.14 -10.63 3.21
C LEU A 328 13.40 -11.32 4.56
N MET A 329 12.95 -10.73 5.66
CA MET A 329 12.95 -11.34 6.99
C MET A 329 11.93 -12.50 7.07
N LEU A 330 10.72 -12.32 6.52
CA LEU A 330 9.70 -13.37 6.46
C LEU A 330 10.15 -14.59 5.66
N MET A 331 10.84 -14.41 4.52
CA MET A 331 11.42 -15.52 3.75
C MET A 331 12.40 -16.37 4.58
N GLN A 332 13.28 -15.72 5.35
CA GLN A 332 14.23 -16.40 6.23
C GLN A 332 13.51 -17.12 7.39
N PHE A 333 12.53 -16.44 8.00
CA PHE A 333 11.75 -16.96 9.13
C PHE A 333 10.96 -18.23 8.75
N LEU A 334 10.18 -18.17 7.66
CA LEU A 334 9.38 -19.32 7.20
C LEU A 334 10.27 -20.54 6.91
N CYS A 335 11.42 -20.35 6.25
CA CYS A 335 12.37 -21.43 5.99
C CYS A 335 12.93 -22.07 7.28
N LYS A 336 13.37 -21.25 8.25
CA LYS A 336 13.93 -21.73 9.52
C LYS A 336 12.89 -22.47 10.36
N GLU A 337 11.76 -21.83 10.63
CA GLU A 337 10.69 -22.39 11.47
C GLU A 337 10.10 -23.68 10.87
N TYR A 338 9.99 -23.76 9.53
CA TYR A 338 9.59 -24.99 8.86
C TYR A 338 10.58 -26.14 9.09
N LYS A 339 11.89 -25.85 9.02
CA LYS A 339 12.95 -26.84 9.29
C LYS A 339 12.97 -27.27 10.75
N ASP A 340 12.87 -26.32 11.67
CA ASP A 340 12.88 -26.56 13.13
C ASP A 340 11.60 -27.25 13.63
N GLY A 341 10.54 -27.24 12.81
CA GLY A 341 9.34 -28.06 13.02
C GLY A 341 8.19 -27.33 13.70
N ASN A 342 8.18 -26.00 13.62
CA ASN A 342 7.08 -25.19 14.13
C ASN A 342 5.75 -25.60 13.46
N PRO A 343 4.74 -26.08 14.22
CA PRO A 343 3.51 -26.61 13.64
C PRO A 343 2.67 -25.52 12.94
N ARG A 344 2.73 -24.26 13.40
CA ARG A 344 2.02 -23.13 12.79
C ARG A 344 2.56 -22.85 11.39
N VAL A 345 3.88 -22.68 11.28
CA VAL A 345 4.55 -22.42 10.00
C VAL A 345 4.45 -23.62 9.06
N ARG A 346 4.52 -24.86 9.58
CA ARG A 346 4.31 -26.05 8.74
C ARG A 346 2.91 -26.11 8.15
N SER A 347 1.86 -26.00 8.97
CA SER A 347 0.47 -25.96 8.48
C SER A 347 0.27 -24.86 7.45
N LEU A 348 0.77 -23.64 7.72
CA LEU A 348 0.68 -22.52 6.78
C LEU A 348 1.36 -22.81 5.42
N VAL A 349 2.56 -23.40 5.41
CA VAL A 349 3.29 -23.75 4.17
C VAL A 349 2.71 -24.98 3.45
N THR A 350 2.03 -25.89 4.15
CA THR A 350 1.38 -27.08 3.54
C THR A 350 -0.08 -26.85 3.13
N GLU A 351 -0.68 -25.73 3.53
CA GLU A 351 -2.09 -25.43 3.26
C GLU A 351 -2.28 -24.15 2.43
N THR A 352 -1.23 -23.35 2.24
CA THR A 352 -1.24 -22.10 1.45
C THR A 352 -0.03 -22.03 0.53
N ARG A 353 -0.26 -21.60 -0.71
CA ARG A 353 0.80 -21.22 -1.63
C ARG A 353 1.12 -19.73 -1.53
N ILE A 354 2.25 -19.40 -0.92
CA ILE A 354 2.63 -18.04 -0.54
C ILE A 354 3.56 -17.46 -1.61
N HIS A 355 3.24 -16.27 -2.15
CA HIS A 355 4.12 -15.54 -3.07
C HIS A 355 4.58 -14.21 -2.48
N LEU A 356 5.88 -14.04 -2.29
CA LEU A 356 6.50 -12.89 -1.66
C LEU A 356 7.34 -12.09 -2.69
N VAL A 357 6.97 -10.84 -2.94
CA VAL A 357 7.63 -9.94 -3.91
C VAL A 357 8.20 -8.72 -3.17
N PRO A 358 9.50 -8.72 -2.78
CA PRO A 358 10.06 -7.69 -1.91
C PRO A 358 10.28 -6.33 -2.59
N SER A 359 10.21 -6.25 -3.92
CA SER A 359 10.49 -5.01 -4.65
C SER A 359 9.79 -5.01 -6.01
N LEU A 360 8.70 -4.27 -6.14
CA LEU A 360 8.03 -4.01 -7.42
C LEU A 360 8.74 -2.91 -8.22
N ASN A 361 9.28 -1.89 -7.55
CA ASN A 361 10.09 -0.81 -8.10
C ASN A 361 11.56 -0.91 -7.64
N PRO A 362 12.34 -1.88 -8.18
CA PRO A 362 13.75 -2.00 -7.83
C PRO A 362 14.58 -0.81 -8.34
N ASP A 363 14.13 -0.09 -9.37
CA ASP A 363 14.85 1.05 -9.94
C ASP A 363 14.82 2.26 -8.99
N GLY A 364 13.64 2.59 -8.46
CA GLY A 364 13.45 3.63 -7.44
C GLY A 364 14.18 3.30 -6.15
N TYR A 365 14.16 2.02 -5.72
CA TYR A 365 14.92 1.58 -4.54
C TYR A 365 16.42 1.84 -4.69
N GLU A 366 17.03 1.50 -5.83
CA GLU A 366 18.46 1.73 -6.05
C GLU A 366 18.82 3.22 -6.05
N ILE A 367 17.87 4.13 -6.34
CA ILE A 367 18.06 5.58 -6.24
C ILE A 367 18.01 6.01 -4.76
N ALA A 368 16.99 5.59 -4.01
CA ALA A 368 16.86 5.90 -2.58
C ALA A 368 18.05 5.35 -1.78
N SER A 369 18.42 4.09 -2.02
CA SER A 369 19.51 3.39 -1.33
C SER A 369 20.91 3.95 -1.62
N GLN A 370 21.07 4.81 -2.64
CA GLN A 370 22.33 5.55 -2.88
C GLN A 370 22.46 6.78 -1.97
N MET A 371 21.35 7.32 -1.48
CA MET A 371 21.35 8.44 -0.52
C MET A 371 21.52 7.95 0.92
N GLY A 372 21.00 6.75 1.23
CA GLY A 372 20.99 6.18 2.59
C GLY A 372 19.68 6.46 3.32
N SER A 373 19.45 5.75 4.42
CA SER A 373 18.24 5.90 5.25
C SER A 373 18.21 7.28 5.92
N GLU A 374 19.34 7.72 6.44
CA GLU A 374 19.49 8.96 7.21
C GLU A 374 19.24 10.24 6.40
N LEU A 375 19.39 10.16 5.08
CA LEU A 375 19.18 11.28 4.14
C LEU A 375 18.03 11.00 3.16
N GLY A 376 17.17 10.03 3.48
CA GLY A 376 15.94 9.77 2.77
C GLY A 376 15.02 11.00 2.75
N ASN A 377 14.24 11.14 1.67
CA ASN A 377 13.18 12.14 1.59
C ASN A 377 11.94 11.55 0.90
N TRP A 378 10.84 12.30 0.91
CA TRP A 378 9.54 11.83 0.44
C TRP A 378 9.46 11.43 -1.04
N ALA A 379 10.35 12.00 -1.87
CA ALA A 379 10.26 11.99 -3.33
C ALA A 379 11.36 11.14 -4.02
N LEU A 380 12.57 11.12 -3.48
CA LEU A 380 13.73 10.50 -4.11
C LEU A 380 13.61 8.97 -4.13
N GLY A 381 13.32 8.42 -5.32
CA GLY A 381 13.09 6.98 -5.49
C GLY A 381 11.65 6.53 -5.26
N HIS A 382 10.70 7.44 -5.07
CA HIS A 382 9.26 7.11 -4.96
C HIS A 382 8.73 6.51 -6.27
N TRP A 383 8.78 7.29 -7.35
CA TRP A 383 8.30 6.90 -8.69
C TRP A 383 9.22 5.87 -9.39
N ASN A 384 8.73 5.28 -10.47
CA ASN A 384 9.57 4.48 -11.37
C ASN A 384 10.49 5.39 -12.23
N GLU A 385 11.39 4.78 -13.02
CA GLU A 385 12.33 5.51 -13.89
C GLU A 385 11.66 6.45 -14.90
N GLU A 386 10.42 6.17 -15.30
CA GLU A 386 9.65 6.95 -16.27
C GLU A 386 8.80 8.06 -15.60
N GLY A 387 8.81 8.14 -14.27
CA GLY A 387 8.05 9.12 -13.48
C GLY A 387 6.61 8.70 -13.17
N TYR A 388 6.23 7.44 -13.41
CA TYR A 388 4.92 6.92 -13.00
C TYR A 388 4.93 6.52 -11.52
N ASP A 389 3.83 6.81 -10.83
CA ASP A 389 3.51 6.16 -9.57
C ASP A 389 2.92 4.78 -9.89
N ILE A 390 3.64 3.71 -9.54
CA ILE A 390 3.20 2.34 -9.89
C ILE A 390 1.92 1.95 -9.16
N PHE A 391 1.67 2.49 -7.96
CA PHE A 391 0.45 2.18 -7.22
C PHE A 391 -0.78 2.80 -7.87
N GLU A 392 -0.69 4.02 -8.40
CA GLU A 392 -1.81 4.77 -9.04
C GLU A 392 -1.89 4.63 -10.58
N ASN A 393 -1.08 3.78 -11.20
CA ASN A 393 -1.00 3.63 -12.67
C ASN A 393 -1.73 2.39 -13.23
N PHE A 394 -2.58 1.73 -12.44
CA PHE A 394 -3.44 0.65 -12.93
C PHE A 394 -4.69 1.17 -13.67
N PRO A 395 -5.35 0.34 -14.50
CA PRO A 395 -6.61 0.70 -15.13
C PRO A 395 -7.70 1.09 -14.12
N ASP A 396 -8.36 2.24 -14.31
CA ASP A 396 -9.54 2.63 -13.53
C ASP A 396 -10.75 1.80 -13.95
N LEU A 397 -11.00 0.72 -13.21
CA LEU A 397 -12.17 -0.15 -13.39
C LEU A 397 -13.38 0.32 -12.57
N ASN A 398 -13.18 1.19 -11.56
CA ASN A 398 -14.22 1.74 -10.69
C ASN A 398 -15.19 2.61 -11.51
N SER A 399 -14.64 3.55 -12.30
CA SER A 399 -15.42 4.40 -13.19
C SER A 399 -16.22 3.60 -14.21
N ILE A 400 -15.67 2.47 -14.69
CA ILE A 400 -16.35 1.55 -15.62
C ILE A 400 -17.52 0.85 -14.92
N LEU A 401 -17.29 0.29 -13.72
CA LEU A 401 -18.31 -0.39 -12.93
C LEU A 401 -19.46 0.56 -12.62
N TRP A 402 -19.18 1.72 -12.03
CA TRP A 402 -20.22 2.64 -11.54
C TRP A 402 -21.04 3.25 -12.68
N ALA A 403 -20.40 3.60 -13.80
CA ALA A 403 -21.10 4.05 -15.00
C ALA A 403 -21.91 2.93 -15.69
N ALA A 404 -21.65 1.66 -15.38
CA ALA A 404 -22.46 0.52 -15.80
C ALA A 404 -23.62 0.25 -14.82
N GLU A 405 -23.40 0.38 -13.51
CA GLU A 405 -24.44 0.28 -12.48
C GLU A 405 -25.55 1.32 -12.69
N GLU A 406 -25.18 2.58 -12.90
CA GLU A 406 -26.12 3.69 -13.16
C GLU A 406 -26.97 3.44 -14.42
N ARG A 407 -26.39 2.80 -15.43
CA ARG A 407 -27.09 2.39 -16.67
C ARG A 407 -27.83 1.05 -16.55
N LYS A 408 -27.82 0.41 -15.37
CA LYS A 408 -28.38 -0.93 -15.09
C LYS A 408 -27.84 -2.01 -16.03
N TRP A 409 -26.55 -1.92 -16.34
CA TRP A 409 -25.82 -2.85 -17.21
C TRP A 409 -25.17 -3.99 -16.42
N VAL A 410 -25.02 -3.86 -15.10
CA VAL A 410 -24.47 -4.90 -14.23
C VAL A 410 -25.56 -5.91 -13.81
N PRO A 411 -25.29 -7.24 -13.78
CA PRO A 411 -24.11 -7.96 -14.28
C PRO A 411 -24.25 -8.42 -15.75
N HIS A 412 -25.18 -7.86 -16.53
CA HIS A 412 -25.64 -8.45 -17.81
C HIS A 412 -24.85 -8.01 -19.06
N ARG A 413 -24.18 -6.86 -19.01
CA ARG A 413 -23.30 -6.32 -20.06
C ARG A 413 -21.89 -6.04 -19.55
N VAL A 414 -21.78 -5.61 -18.29
CA VAL A 414 -20.52 -5.45 -17.55
C VAL A 414 -20.68 -6.33 -16.30
N PRO A 415 -19.73 -7.22 -15.99
CA PRO A 415 -19.81 -8.05 -14.79
C PRO A 415 -19.53 -7.22 -13.52
N ASN A 416 -19.93 -7.74 -12.35
CA ASN A 416 -19.62 -7.16 -11.03
C ASN A 416 -18.27 -7.66 -10.46
N HIS A 417 -17.51 -8.42 -11.25
CA HIS A 417 -16.19 -8.97 -10.97
C HIS A 417 -15.46 -9.18 -12.31
N HIS A 418 -14.13 -9.31 -12.31
CA HIS A 418 -13.35 -9.59 -13.52
C HIS A 418 -13.70 -8.66 -14.70
N ILE A 419 -13.79 -7.36 -14.41
CA ILE A 419 -14.09 -6.33 -15.40
C ILE A 419 -12.92 -6.31 -16.40
N PRO A 420 -13.15 -6.52 -17.71
CA PRO A 420 -12.06 -6.62 -18.67
C PRO A 420 -11.30 -5.30 -18.78
N VAL A 421 -9.96 -5.39 -18.84
CA VAL A 421 -9.10 -4.23 -19.07
C VAL A 421 -9.44 -3.59 -20.43
N PRO A 422 -9.71 -2.28 -20.50
CA PRO A 422 -9.93 -1.61 -21.77
C PRO A 422 -8.71 -1.72 -22.70
N GLU A 423 -8.95 -1.98 -23.99
CA GLU A 423 -7.90 -2.22 -25.00
C GLU A 423 -6.82 -1.13 -25.06
N HIS A 424 -7.17 0.13 -24.74
CA HIS A 424 -6.22 1.25 -24.76
C HIS A 424 -5.15 1.20 -23.65
N TYR A 425 -5.39 0.49 -22.53
CA TYR A 425 -4.36 0.22 -21.52
C TYR A 425 -3.40 -0.91 -21.95
N LEU A 426 -3.82 -1.75 -22.90
CA LEU A 426 -3.05 -2.88 -23.42
C LEU A 426 -2.20 -2.52 -24.65
N ALA A 427 -2.34 -1.30 -25.18
CA ALA A 427 -1.56 -0.83 -26.31
C ALA A 427 -0.06 -0.70 -25.98
N GLU A 428 0.80 -0.79 -27.02
CA GLU A 428 2.25 -0.64 -26.85
C GLU A 428 2.62 0.77 -26.39
N ASP A 429 1.90 1.78 -26.87
CA ASP A 429 2.04 3.22 -26.55
C ASP A 429 1.15 3.69 -25.38
N ALA A 430 0.48 2.77 -24.68
CA ALA A 430 -0.30 3.08 -23.49
C ALA A 430 0.60 3.66 -22.38
N ALA A 431 0.13 4.71 -21.69
CA ALA A 431 0.76 5.34 -20.53
C ALA A 431 0.66 4.47 -19.25
N VAL A 432 1.16 3.25 -19.35
CA VAL A 432 1.17 2.22 -18.30
C VAL A 432 2.60 1.71 -18.18
N ALA A 433 3.17 1.87 -16.98
CA ALA A 433 4.52 1.47 -16.64
C ALA A 433 4.78 -0.02 -16.92
N VAL A 434 6.00 -0.37 -17.29
CA VAL A 434 6.37 -1.77 -17.59
C VAL A 434 6.26 -2.67 -16.35
N GLU A 435 6.46 -2.10 -15.15
CA GLU A 435 6.21 -2.76 -13.87
C GLU A 435 4.72 -3.10 -13.71
N VAL A 436 3.80 -2.16 -13.98
CA VAL A 436 2.35 -2.38 -13.91
C VAL A 436 1.90 -3.47 -14.90
N LYS A 437 2.36 -3.41 -16.16
CA LYS A 437 2.06 -4.45 -17.17
C LYS A 437 2.52 -5.85 -16.72
N ALA A 438 3.66 -5.94 -16.04
CA ALA A 438 4.15 -7.19 -15.46
C ALA A 438 3.34 -7.66 -14.25
N ILE A 439 2.92 -6.75 -13.37
CA ILE A 439 2.09 -7.08 -12.21
C ILE A 439 0.72 -7.58 -12.67
N MET A 440 0.05 -6.89 -13.60
CA MET A 440 -1.25 -7.31 -14.16
C MET A 440 -1.19 -8.73 -14.72
N ALA A 441 -0.22 -9.02 -15.59
CA ALA A 441 -0.02 -10.35 -16.17
C ALA A 441 0.32 -11.43 -15.13
N TRP A 442 0.88 -11.06 -13.98
CA TRP A 442 1.08 -11.96 -12.84
C TRP A 442 -0.19 -12.18 -12.03
N MET A 443 -1.00 -11.13 -11.81
CA MET A 443 -2.30 -11.21 -11.15
C MET A 443 -3.30 -12.09 -11.94
N GLU A 444 -3.29 -12.02 -13.28
CA GLU A 444 -4.14 -12.84 -14.15
C GLU A 444 -3.72 -14.32 -14.19
N LYS A 445 -2.44 -14.61 -13.94
CA LYS A 445 -1.86 -15.94 -14.14
C LYS A 445 -2.08 -16.90 -12.96
N ILE A 446 -2.17 -16.38 -11.75
CA ILE A 446 -2.24 -17.15 -10.50
C ILE A 446 -3.57 -16.81 -9.83
N PRO A 447 -4.38 -17.80 -9.38
CA PRO A 447 -5.70 -17.55 -8.80
C PRO A 447 -5.61 -17.02 -7.35
N PHE A 448 -4.99 -15.86 -7.18
CA PHE A 448 -4.85 -15.18 -5.89
C PHE A 448 -6.19 -14.94 -5.20
N VAL A 449 -6.25 -15.25 -3.91
CA VAL A 449 -7.45 -15.12 -3.07
C VAL A 449 -7.33 -13.96 -2.08
N LEU A 450 -6.16 -13.81 -1.47
CA LEU A 450 -5.85 -12.77 -0.49
C LEU A 450 -4.43 -12.25 -0.73
N GLY A 451 -4.24 -10.95 -0.55
CA GLY A 451 -2.91 -10.37 -0.45
C GLY A 451 -2.88 -9.01 0.21
N ALA A 452 -1.68 -8.46 0.32
CA ALA A 452 -1.48 -7.05 0.67
C ALA A 452 -0.20 -6.51 0.04
N ASN A 453 -0.16 -5.19 -0.13
CA ASN A 453 1.00 -4.43 -0.53
C ASN A 453 1.52 -3.58 0.64
N PHE A 454 2.84 -3.53 0.81
CA PHE A 454 3.50 -2.72 1.82
C PHE A 454 3.96 -1.37 1.26
N HIS A 455 3.63 -0.34 2.03
CA HIS A 455 4.00 1.06 1.83
C HIS A 455 4.85 1.56 3.01
N GLY A 456 5.03 2.88 3.13
CA GLY A 456 5.62 3.57 4.28
C GLY A 456 5.17 5.04 4.34
N GLY A 457 5.49 5.74 5.42
CA GLY A 457 5.09 7.14 5.61
C GLY A 457 3.78 7.34 6.37
N GLU A 458 3.22 6.29 6.98
CA GLU A 458 2.10 6.32 7.93
C GLU A 458 2.10 5.01 8.74
N LYS A 459 1.27 4.91 9.78
CA LYS A 459 1.10 3.69 10.59
C LYS A 459 -0.36 3.25 10.66
N LEU A 460 -0.85 2.57 9.62
CA LEU A 460 -2.25 2.11 9.48
C LEU A 460 -2.42 1.03 8.39
N VAL A 461 -3.60 0.40 8.34
CA VAL A 461 -4.03 -0.45 7.21
C VAL A 461 -5.19 0.21 6.46
N SER A 462 -5.00 0.44 5.16
CA SER A 462 -6.02 0.94 4.23
C SER A 462 -6.69 -0.21 3.48
N TYR A 463 -8.03 -0.17 3.35
CA TYR A 463 -8.80 -1.18 2.62
C TYR A 463 -9.73 -0.61 1.52
N PRO A 464 -9.99 -1.39 0.45
CA PRO A 464 -10.82 -0.99 -0.69
C PRO A 464 -12.26 -0.50 -0.40
N PHE A 465 -12.80 0.40 -1.23
CA PHE A 465 -12.12 1.00 -2.39
C PHE A 465 -11.17 2.13 -1.96
N ASP A 466 -10.15 2.39 -2.77
CA ASP A 466 -9.37 3.63 -2.72
C ASP A 466 -10.15 4.81 -3.34
N MET A 467 -11.08 4.56 -4.27
CA MET A 467 -12.03 5.57 -4.75
C MET A 467 -13.30 5.69 -3.88
N VAL A 468 -13.98 6.84 -3.98
CA VAL A 468 -15.10 7.40 -3.18
C VAL A 468 -16.21 6.46 -2.62
N ARG A 469 -16.43 5.24 -3.12
CA ARG A 469 -17.53 4.35 -2.64
C ARG A 469 -16.99 3.22 -1.74
N GLU A 470 -17.84 2.63 -0.91
CA GLU A 470 -17.49 1.38 -0.20
C GLU A 470 -17.63 0.15 -1.13
N THR A 471 -16.87 -0.91 -0.83
CA THR A 471 -16.98 -2.20 -1.53
C THR A 471 -18.21 -2.99 -1.07
N PRO A 472 -18.80 -3.83 -1.95
CA PRO A 472 -19.76 -4.86 -1.55
C PRO A 472 -19.25 -5.74 -0.40
N ASP A 473 -17.93 -5.98 -0.34
CA ASP A 473 -17.23 -6.78 0.66
C ASP A 473 -16.65 -5.97 1.85
N HIS A 474 -17.05 -4.70 2.07
CA HIS A 474 -16.50 -3.84 3.12
C HIS A 474 -16.42 -4.50 4.50
N ALA A 475 -17.40 -5.36 4.84
CA ALA A 475 -17.47 -6.04 6.13
C ALA A 475 -16.36 -7.10 6.33
N ILE A 476 -15.91 -7.78 5.25
CA ILE A 476 -14.76 -8.70 5.33
C ILE A 476 -13.44 -7.96 5.16
N PHE A 477 -13.37 -6.93 4.30
CA PHE A 477 -12.20 -6.05 4.21
C PHE A 477 -11.84 -5.40 5.57
N ARG A 478 -12.85 -4.91 6.31
CA ARG A 478 -12.65 -4.37 7.66
C ARG A 478 -12.15 -5.43 8.65
N TRP A 479 -12.61 -6.68 8.56
CA TRP A 479 -12.10 -7.78 9.39
C TRP A 479 -10.63 -8.08 9.07
N LEU A 480 -10.29 -8.19 7.78
CA LEU A 480 -8.94 -8.44 7.30
C LEU A 480 -7.98 -7.34 7.77
N ALA A 481 -8.37 -6.06 7.62
CA ALA A 481 -7.56 -4.94 8.11
C ALA A 481 -7.36 -4.97 9.63
N ILE A 482 -8.41 -5.27 10.41
CA ILE A 482 -8.31 -5.41 11.87
C ILE A 482 -7.35 -6.55 12.24
N SER A 483 -7.40 -7.71 11.58
CA SER A 483 -6.55 -8.85 11.90
C SER A 483 -5.05 -8.54 11.82
N TYR A 484 -4.63 -7.65 10.90
CA TYR A 484 -3.26 -7.15 10.83
C TYR A 484 -3.00 -6.06 11.88
N ALA A 485 -3.85 -5.03 11.94
CA ALA A 485 -3.63 -3.87 12.81
C ALA A 485 -3.67 -4.21 14.32
N SER A 486 -4.54 -5.13 14.76
CA SER A 486 -4.63 -5.55 16.16
C SER A 486 -3.52 -6.51 16.60
N ALA A 487 -2.85 -7.17 15.65
CA ALA A 487 -1.68 -8.00 15.92
C ALA A 487 -0.37 -7.17 15.94
N HIS A 488 -0.39 -5.97 15.35
CA HIS A 488 0.78 -5.10 15.28
C HIS A 488 0.98 -4.35 16.59
N LEU A 489 2.15 -4.52 17.21
CA LEU A 489 2.41 -4.09 18.60
C LEU A 489 2.08 -2.62 18.87
N THR A 490 2.29 -1.73 17.90
CA THR A 490 2.15 -0.27 18.05
C THR A 490 1.07 0.39 17.18
N MET A 491 0.31 -0.37 16.36
CA MET A 491 -0.59 0.25 15.36
C MET A 491 -1.95 0.68 15.94
N THR A 492 -2.35 0.09 17.07
CA THR A 492 -3.62 0.38 17.78
C THR A 492 -3.41 1.20 19.07
N GLU A 493 -2.24 1.80 19.24
CA GLU A 493 -1.90 2.65 20.39
C GLU A 493 -2.61 4.00 20.33
N THR A 494 -3.77 4.10 20.98
CA THR A 494 -4.64 5.29 20.99
C THR A 494 -4.02 6.61 21.52
N PHE A 495 -2.86 6.55 22.18
CA PHE A 495 -2.15 7.74 22.68
C PHE A 495 -1.13 8.31 21.68
N ARG A 496 -0.75 7.56 20.64
CA ARG A 496 0.06 8.06 19.53
C ARG A 496 -0.89 8.53 18.42
N GLY A 497 -0.68 9.76 17.93
CA GLY A 497 -1.43 10.32 16.80
C GLY A 497 -1.03 9.70 15.46
N GLY A 498 -1.56 10.26 14.37
CA GLY A 498 -1.06 9.99 13.02
C GLY A 498 0.38 10.48 12.85
N CYS A 499 1.10 9.97 11.85
CA CYS A 499 2.51 10.33 11.67
C CYS A 499 2.67 11.81 11.28
N HIS A 500 1.84 12.30 10.35
CA HIS A 500 1.99 13.65 9.80
C HIS A 500 0.78 14.55 9.98
N THR A 501 -0.42 13.99 10.12
CA THR A 501 -1.66 14.75 10.30
C THR A 501 -2.55 14.10 11.35
N GLN A 502 -3.79 14.56 11.52
CA GLN A 502 -4.73 13.99 12.47
C GLN A 502 -4.89 12.47 12.28
N ASP A 503 -4.92 11.70 13.38
CA ASP A 503 -5.33 10.30 13.29
C ASP A 503 -6.77 10.21 12.76
N THR A 504 -6.92 9.64 11.57
CA THR A 504 -8.20 9.42 10.90
C THR A 504 -8.78 8.03 11.17
N THR A 505 -7.99 7.13 11.79
CA THR A 505 -8.38 5.76 12.16
C THR A 505 -9.18 5.68 13.46
N SER A 506 -9.18 6.75 14.27
CA SER A 506 -9.80 6.81 15.60
C SER A 506 -9.23 5.75 16.55
N GLY A 507 -7.91 5.55 16.51
CA GLY A 507 -7.18 4.57 17.32
C GLY A 507 -7.36 3.11 16.91
N MET A 508 -8.12 2.81 15.85
CA MET A 508 -8.30 1.43 15.37
C MET A 508 -7.16 0.95 14.45
N GLY A 509 -6.26 1.83 14.01
CA GLY A 509 -5.19 1.48 13.07
C GLY A 509 -5.67 1.09 11.66
N ILE A 510 -6.94 1.31 11.34
CA ILE A 510 -7.56 0.94 10.06
C ILE A 510 -8.39 2.06 9.44
N ILE A 511 -8.43 2.14 8.11
CA ILE A 511 -9.25 3.12 7.37
C ILE A 511 -9.65 2.59 5.98
N SER A 512 -10.77 3.08 5.43
CA SER A 512 -11.08 2.89 4.01
C SER A 512 -10.29 3.91 3.17
N GLY A 513 -9.68 3.48 2.07
CA GLY A 513 -8.90 4.37 1.20
C GLY A 513 -9.72 5.57 0.71
N ALA A 514 -10.99 5.32 0.33
CA ALA A 514 -12.01 6.30 -0.02
C ALA A 514 -12.25 7.40 1.03
N LYS A 515 -12.04 7.11 2.32
CA LYS A 515 -12.19 8.07 3.42
C LYS A 515 -10.88 8.81 3.71
N TRP A 516 -9.74 8.19 3.47
CA TRP A 516 -8.44 8.72 3.84
C TRP A 516 -7.84 9.66 2.79
N ARG A 517 -7.58 9.13 1.59
CA ARG A 517 -6.98 9.85 0.46
C ARG A 517 -7.50 9.21 -0.84
N PRO A 518 -8.61 9.72 -1.42
CA PRO A 518 -9.21 9.12 -2.60
C PRO A 518 -8.24 9.11 -3.79
N ARG A 519 -8.00 7.93 -4.38
CA ARG A 519 -7.13 7.72 -5.54
C ARG A 519 -7.81 6.82 -6.55
N ALA A 520 -7.63 7.11 -7.84
CA ALA A 520 -8.10 6.27 -8.94
C ALA A 520 -6.96 5.43 -9.51
N GLY A 521 -7.29 4.33 -10.21
CA GLY A 521 -6.28 3.47 -10.83
C GLY A 521 -5.35 2.77 -9.83
N THR A 522 -5.83 2.45 -8.62
CA THR A 522 -4.99 1.81 -7.61
C THR A 522 -4.81 0.31 -7.83
N MET A 523 -3.68 -0.23 -7.39
CA MET A 523 -3.41 -1.67 -7.42
C MET A 523 -4.47 -2.49 -6.65
N ASN A 524 -4.96 -1.98 -5.50
CA ASN A 524 -5.98 -2.66 -4.71
C ASN A 524 -7.32 -2.77 -5.46
N ASP A 525 -7.79 -1.64 -5.99
CA ASP A 525 -9.08 -1.55 -6.67
C ASP A 525 -9.04 -2.36 -7.96
N PHE A 526 -7.91 -2.35 -8.68
CA PHE A 526 -7.67 -3.25 -9.81
C PHE A 526 -7.70 -4.72 -9.39
N SER A 527 -7.02 -5.11 -8.31
CA SER A 527 -7.00 -6.49 -7.80
C SER A 527 -8.42 -6.99 -7.53
N TYR A 528 -9.22 -6.22 -6.81
CA TYR A 528 -10.59 -6.58 -6.46
C TYR A 528 -11.54 -6.59 -7.67
N LEU A 529 -11.41 -5.63 -8.60
CA LEU A 529 -12.32 -5.53 -9.75
C LEU A 529 -11.96 -6.42 -10.93
N HIS A 530 -10.68 -6.77 -11.10
CA HIS A 530 -10.18 -7.58 -12.22
C HIS A 530 -9.98 -9.06 -11.88
N THR A 531 -9.75 -9.41 -10.61
CA THR A 531 -9.42 -10.79 -10.19
C THR A 531 -10.34 -11.29 -9.08
N ASN A 532 -9.99 -12.41 -8.44
CA ASN A 532 -10.63 -12.89 -7.20
C ASN A 532 -9.99 -12.29 -5.92
N CYS A 533 -8.83 -11.64 -6.04
CA CYS A 533 -7.95 -11.35 -4.91
C CYS A 533 -8.39 -10.12 -4.11
N LEU A 534 -8.73 -10.34 -2.84
CA LEU A 534 -8.92 -9.26 -1.87
C LEU A 534 -7.54 -8.71 -1.48
N GLU A 535 -7.26 -7.44 -1.75
CA GLU A 535 -5.97 -6.81 -1.43
C GLU A 535 -6.10 -5.60 -0.48
N LEU A 536 -5.13 -5.45 0.41
CA LEU A 536 -4.99 -4.32 1.35
C LEU A 536 -3.69 -3.55 1.10
N SER A 537 -3.67 -2.26 1.49
CA SER A 537 -2.42 -1.50 1.63
C SER A 537 -2.04 -1.36 3.10
N ILE A 538 -0.84 -1.79 3.45
CA ILE A 538 -0.31 -1.78 4.82
C ILE A 538 0.81 -0.74 4.92
N TYR A 539 0.67 0.19 5.85
CA TYR A 539 1.64 1.21 6.20
C TYR A 539 2.17 0.87 7.61
N PRO A 540 3.38 0.25 7.73
CA PRO A 540 3.88 -0.26 9.00
C PRO A 540 4.54 0.82 9.88
N GLY A 541 4.95 1.97 9.32
CA GLY A 541 5.68 2.99 10.07
C GLY A 541 5.78 4.37 9.38
N CYS A 542 5.99 5.40 10.23
CA CYS A 542 6.09 6.80 9.83
C CYS A 542 7.33 7.10 8.98
N ASP A 543 8.46 6.47 9.30
CA ASP A 543 9.68 6.57 8.51
C ASP A 543 9.54 5.68 7.26
N LYS A 544 9.75 6.25 6.07
CA LYS A 544 9.71 5.51 4.81
C LYS A 544 10.92 4.58 4.66
N PHE A 545 12.08 5.00 5.15
CA PHE A 545 13.37 4.31 5.01
C PHE A 545 14.08 4.22 6.38
N PRO A 546 13.50 3.50 7.36
CA PRO A 546 14.04 3.44 8.72
C PRO A 546 15.44 2.84 8.75
N HIS A 547 16.33 3.45 9.53
CA HIS A 547 17.73 3.05 9.65
C HIS A 547 17.89 1.58 10.12
N GLU A 548 18.96 0.90 9.70
CA GLU A 548 19.18 -0.54 9.93
C GLU A 548 19.05 -0.99 11.40
N SER A 549 19.39 -0.11 12.35
CA SER A 549 19.26 -0.35 13.78
C SER A 549 17.81 -0.47 14.30
N GLU A 550 16.82 -0.07 13.50
CA GLU A 550 15.40 -0.12 13.85
C GLU A 550 14.72 -1.39 13.31
N LEU A 551 15.28 -1.99 12.24
CA LEU A 551 14.75 -3.21 11.60
C LEU A 551 14.47 -4.38 12.57
N PRO A 552 15.27 -4.66 13.63
CA PRO A 552 14.95 -5.72 14.58
C PRO A 552 13.68 -5.45 15.41
N GLN A 553 13.42 -4.19 15.75
CA GLN A 553 12.20 -3.81 16.47
C GLN A 553 11.01 -3.79 15.51
N GLU A 554 11.18 -3.30 14.29
CA GLU A 554 10.10 -3.29 13.31
C GLU A 554 9.71 -4.70 12.84
N TRP A 555 10.66 -5.64 12.78
CA TRP A 555 10.35 -7.06 12.64
C TRP A 555 9.44 -7.56 13.77
N GLU A 556 9.79 -7.30 15.03
CA GLU A 556 8.97 -7.75 16.16
C GLU A 556 7.59 -7.08 16.21
N ASN A 557 7.50 -5.80 15.81
CA ASN A 557 6.24 -5.07 15.67
C ASN A 557 5.28 -5.73 14.66
N ASN A 558 5.82 -6.33 13.59
CA ASN A 558 5.05 -6.80 12.42
C ASN A 558 4.93 -8.33 12.30
N LYS A 559 5.82 -9.12 12.94
CA LYS A 559 5.93 -10.58 12.78
C LYS A 559 4.61 -11.32 12.98
N GLU A 560 3.91 -11.03 14.08
CA GLU A 560 2.63 -11.69 14.38
C GLU A 560 1.52 -11.27 13.41
N SER A 561 1.51 -10.00 12.97
CA SER A 561 0.56 -9.49 11.96
C SER A 561 0.75 -10.14 10.60
N LEU A 562 2.00 -10.37 10.19
CA LEU A 562 2.34 -11.05 8.94
C LEU A 562 1.77 -12.47 8.90
N LEU A 563 1.95 -13.24 10.00
CA LEU A 563 1.42 -14.59 10.11
C LEU A 563 -0.12 -14.60 10.22
N THR A 564 -0.67 -13.79 11.13
CA THR A 564 -2.12 -13.71 11.41
C THR A 564 -2.93 -13.33 10.16
N PHE A 565 -2.39 -12.43 9.32
CA PHE A 565 -3.05 -12.02 8.08
C PHE A 565 -3.00 -13.11 7.00
N MET A 566 -1.85 -13.79 6.82
CA MET A 566 -1.78 -14.94 5.90
C MET A 566 -2.81 -16.01 6.28
N GLU A 567 -2.95 -16.31 7.57
CA GLU A 567 -3.93 -17.29 8.10
C GLU A 567 -5.40 -16.91 7.80
N GLN A 568 -5.72 -15.63 7.52
CA GLN A 568 -7.09 -15.25 7.14
C GLN A 568 -7.53 -15.80 5.78
N ILE A 569 -6.60 -16.25 4.92
CA ILE A 569 -6.93 -16.86 3.62
C ILE A 569 -7.76 -18.15 3.78
N HIS A 570 -7.67 -18.80 4.95
CA HIS A 570 -8.42 -19.99 5.32
C HIS A 570 -9.79 -19.69 5.95
N ARG A 571 -10.41 -18.53 5.68
CA ARG A 571 -11.75 -18.19 6.19
C ARG A 571 -12.82 -18.18 5.09
N GLY A 572 -14.09 -18.18 5.49
CA GLY A 572 -15.22 -18.21 4.58
C GLY A 572 -15.52 -19.62 4.05
N ILE A 573 -15.72 -19.74 2.75
CA ILE A 573 -16.03 -21.01 2.07
C ILE A 573 -15.00 -21.30 0.97
N LYS A 574 -14.76 -22.59 0.70
CA LYS A 574 -14.03 -23.05 -0.48
C LYS A 574 -14.69 -24.30 -1.08
N GLY A 575 -14.38 -24.67 -2.31
CA GLY A 575 -14.90 -25.90 -2.88
C GLY A 575 -14.64 -26.03 -4.37
N VAL A 576 -15.16 -27.10 -4.96
CA VAL A 576 -15.04 -27.42 -6.39
C VAL A 576 -16.40 -27.36 -7.07
N VAL A 577 -16.44 -26.80 -8.28
CA VAL A 577 -17.56 -26.86 -9.22
C VAL A 577 -17.23 -27.88 -10.30
N SER A 578 -18.04 -28.93 -10.41
CA SER A 578 -17.90 -29.97 -11.43
C SER A 578 -19.21 -30.22 -12.19
N ASP A 579 -19.14 -30.96 -13.30
CA ASP A 579 -20.33 -31.45 -13.98
C ASP A 579 -20.81 -32.80 -13.41
N GLN A 580 -21.87 -33.37 -13.99
CA GLN A 580 -22.44 -34.65 -13.56
C GLN A 580 -21.54 -35.87 -13.81
N GLN A 581 -20.46 -35.72 -14.58
CA GLN A 581 -19.47 -36.77 -14.84
C GLN A 581 -18.32 -36.69 -13.81
N GLY A 582 -18.22 -35.57 -13.07
CA GLY A 582 -17.14 -35.27 -12.14
C GLY A 582 -16.04 -34.39 -12.75
N ASP A 583 -16.17 -34.01 -14.02
CA ASP A 583 -15.19 -33.15 -14.70
C ASP A 583 -15.25 -31.72 -14.11
N PRO A 584 -14.11 -31.08 -13.78
CA PRO A 584 -14.08 -29.74 -13.21
C PRO A 584 -14.53 -28.67 -14.21
N ILE A 585 -15.17 -27.61 -13.69
CA ILE A 585 -15.67 -26.48 -14.48
C ILE A 585 -14.93 -25.21 -14.08
N ALA A 586 -13.91 -24.83 -14.85
CA ALA A 586 -13.22 -23.56 -14.74
C ALA A 586 -14.10 -22.38 -15.18
N ASN A 587 -13.81 -21.16 -14.71
CA ASN A 587 -14.55 -19.93 -14.99
C ASN A 587 -16.05 -20.00 -14.64
N ALA A 588 -16.44 -20.84 -13.68
CA ALA A 588 -17.76 -20.84 -13.09
C ALA A 588 -17.86 -19.71 -12.07
N SER A 589 -18.90 -18.89 -12.19
CA SER A 589 -19.21 -17.79 -11.28
C SER A 589 -19.91 -18.31 -10.02
N ILE A 590 -19.43 -17.85 -8.87
CA ILE A 590 -19.96 -18.11 -7.52
C ILE A 590 -20.50 -16.80 -6.94
N SER A 591 -21.82 -16.64 -6.98
CA SER A 591 -22.52 -15.47 -6.45
C SER A 591 -22.97 -15.72 -5.00
N VAL A 592 -22.70 -14.78 -4.10
CA VAL A 592 -23.14 -14.83 -2.69
C VAL A 592 -24.36 -13.92 -2.48
N GLY A 593 -25.47 -14.48 -2.01
CA GLY A 593 -26.69 -13.71 -1.78
C GLY A 593 -26.47 -12.55 -0.79
N GLY A 594 -26.68 -11.32 -1.26
CA GLY A 594 -26.51 -10.09 -0.48
C GLY A 594 -25.20 -9.33 -0.76
N ILE A 595 -24.24 -9.93 -1.47
CA ILE A 595 -22.97 -9.30 -1.83
C ILE A 595 -22.90 -9.17 -3.36
N ASN A 596 -22.83 -7.93 -3.87
CA ASN A 596 -22.80 -7.64 -5.31
C ASN A 596 -21.37 -7.74 -5.90
N HIS A 597 -20.68 -8.84 -5.64
CA HIS A 597 -19.37 -9.12 -6.20
C HIS A 597 -19.16 -10.65 -6.18
N ASP A 598 -19.12 -11.29 -7.34
CA ASP A 598 -19.01 -12.75 -7.46
C ASP A 598 -17.52 -13.16 -7.65
N VAL A 599 -17.16 -14.42 -7.42
CA VAL A 599 -15.81 -14.97 -7.74
C VAL A 599 -15.88 -16.00 -8.85
N LEU A 600 -14.77 -16.23 -9.56
CA LEU A 600 -14.62 -17.30 -10.55
C LEU A 600 -13.86 -18.50 -10.00
N THR A 601 -14.20 -19.69 -10.50
CA THR A 601 -13.37 -20.88 -10.30
C THR A 601 -12.09 -20.85 -11.13
N ALA A 602 -11.00 -21.31 -10.54
CA ALA A 602 -9.72 -21.53 -11.20
C ALA A 602 -9.78 -22.71 -12.19
N SER A 603 -8.64 -23.04 -12.83
CA SER A 603 -8.56 -24.10 -13.83
C SER A 603 -8.95 -25.50 -13.31
N GLY A 604 -8.77 -25.76 -12.01
CA GLY A 604 -9.20 -26.99 -11.34
C GLY A 604 -10.70 -27.05 -11.05
N GLY A 605 -11.47 -26.01 -11.40
CA GLY A 605 -12.87 -25.86 -11.01
C GLY A 605 -13.07 -25.50 -9.54
N ASP A 606 -11.99 -25.30 -8.80
CA ASP A 606 -11.95 -24.86 -7.42
C ASP A 606 -12.11 -23.35 -7.26
N TYR A 607 -12.64 -22.94 -6.12
CA TYR A 607 -12.82 -21.55 -5.74
C TYR A 607 -12.66 -21.37 -4.22
N TRP A 608 -12.37 -20.13 -3.84
CA TRP A 608 -12.34 -19.67 -2.46
C TRP A 608 -13.15 -18.37 -2.38
N ARG A 609 -13.91 -18.20 -1.31
CA ARG A 609 -14.65 -16.97 -1.06
C ARG A 609 -14.58 -16.66 0.44
N ILE A 610 -13.68 -15.74 0.78
CA ILE A 610 -13.50 -15.25 2.14
C ILE A 610 -14.77 -14.50 2.56
N LEU A 611 -15.33 -14.87 3.72
CA LEU A 611 -16.58 -14.36 4.27
C LEU A 611 -16.46 -14.32 5.80
N ASN A 612 -17.25 -13.46 6.43
CA ASN A 612 -17.44 -13.46 7.87
C ASN A 612 -18.33 -14.64 8.31
N PRO A 613 -18.36 -15.01 9.60
CA PRO A 613 -19.24 -16.06 10.11
C PRO A 613 -20.72 -15.75 9.84
N GLY A 614 -21.47 -16.74 9.34
CA GLY A 614 -22.87 -16.57 8.92
C GLY A 614 -23.36 -17.67 7.98
N GLU A 615 -24.66 -17.63 7.64
CA GLU A 615 -25.25 -18.52 6.64
C GLU A 615 -25.53 -17.77 5.34
N TYR A 616 -25.05 -18.32 4.22
CA TYR A 616 -25.07 -17.67 2.92
C TYR A 616 -25.78 -18.53 1.88
N ARG A 617 -26.67 -17.91 1.10
CA ARG A 617 -27.28 -18.54 -0.07
C ARG A 617 -26.37 -18.32 -1.28
N VAL A 618 -25.62 -19.35 -1.65
CA VAL A 618 -24.57 -19.31 -2.67
C VAL A 618 -25.05 -19.98 -3.97
N THR A 619 -24.76 -19.35 -5.10
CA THR A 619 -25.17 -19.80 -6.44
C THR A 619 -23.94 -20.04 -7.31
N ALA A 620 -23.79 -21.25 -7.84
CA ALA A 620 -22.78 -21.57 -8.85
C ALA A 620 -23.41 -21.58 -10.25
N LYS A 621 -22.75 -20.93 -11.21
CA LYS A 621 -23.23 -20.73 -12.58
C LYS A 621 -22.07 -20.76 -13.58
N ALA A 622 -22.19 -21.57 -14.63
CA ALA A 622 -21.23 -21.63 -15.73
C ALA A 622 -21.94 -21.57 -17.09
N GLU A 623 -21.25 -21.08 -18.14
CA GLU A 623 -21.84 -21.08 -19.48
C GLU A 623 -22.13 -22.51 -19.97
N GLY A 624 -23.32 -22.72 -20.53
CA GLY A 624 -23.74 -24.03 -21.02
C GLY A 624 -24.31 -24.95 -19.94
N TYR A 625 -24.32 -24.54 -18.67
CA TYR A 625 -24.89 -25.30 -17.55
C TYR A 625 -26.12 -24.63 -16.95
N ASN A 626 -26.97 -25.41 -16.26
CA ASN A 626 -28.02 -24.85 -15.40
C ASN A 626 -27.38 -24.44 -14.05
N PRO A 627 -27.73 -23.27 -13.49
CA PRO A 627 -27.18 -22.82 -12.21
C PRO A 627 -27.66 -23.71 -11.06
N SER A 628 -26.81 -23.86 -10.04
CA SER A 628 -27.09 -24.63 -8.83
C SER A 628 -27.00 -23.71 -7.61
N VAL A 629 -27.89 -23.88 -6.64
CA VAL A 629 -27.98 -23.03 -5.45
C VAL A 629 -27.93 -23.89 -4.20
N LYS A 630 -27.14 -23.48 -3.21
CA LYS A 630 -27.03 -24.12 -1.90
C LYS A 630 -26.99 -23.07 -0.79
N THR A 631 -27.28 -23.49 0.43
CA THR A 631 -26.86 -22.75 1.62
C THR A 631 -25.50 -23.27 2.04
N CYS A 632 -24.52 -22.38 2.20
CA CYS A 632 -23.22 -22.67 2.79
C CYS A 632 -23.12 -21.89 4.10
N SER A 633 -22.62 -22.51 5.16
CA SER A 633 -22.42 -21.86 6.46
C SER A 633 -20.93 -21.58 6.67
N VAL A 634 -20.61 -20.49 7.35
CA VAL A 634 -19.25 -20.08 7.73
C VAL A 634 -19.21 -20.02 9.25
N PHE A 635 -18.30 -20.77 9.86
CA PHE A 635 -18.14 -20.85 11.31
C PHE A 635 -17.17 -19.80 11.85
N TYR A 636 -17.06 -19.70 13.17
CA TYR A 636 -16.12 -18.78 13.83
C TYR A 636 -14.68 -19.30 13.82
N ASP A 637 -14.51 -20.62 13.84
CA ASP A 637 -13.21 -21.29 13.82
C ASP A 637 -12.45 -21.02 12.51
N ILE A 638 -11.12 -21.10 12.57
CA ILE A 638 -10.26 -21.00 11.39
C ILE A 638 -10.43 -22.28 10.56
N GLY A 639 -10.64 -22.13 9.25
CA GLY A 639 -10.90 -23.24 8.33
C GLY A 639 -12.06 -22.94 7.37
N ALA A 640 -11.77 -22.85 6.07
CA ALA A 640 -12.76 -22.52 5.06
C ALA A 640 -13.74 -23.68 4.86
N THR A 641 -15.03 -23.42 5.04
CA THR A 641 -16.05 -24.48 5.00
C THR A 641 -16.26 -24.98 3.57
N GLN A 642 -16.23 -26.31 3.38
CA GLN A 642 -16.30 -26.91 2.05
C GLN A 642 -17.72 -26.86 1.47
N CYS A 643 -17.93 -26.15 0.36
CA CYS A 643 -19.21 -26.03 -0.32
C CYS A 643 -19.09 -26.32 -1.83
N ASN A 644 -19.07 -27.61 -2.18
CA ASN A 644 -18.92 -28.07 -3.57
C ASN A 644 -20.23 -27.97 -4.38
N PHE A 645 -20.15 -27.74 -5.68
CA PHE A 645 -21.32 -27.66 -6.59
C PHE A 645 -21.20 -28.65 -7.75
N ILE A 646 -22.33 -29.24 -8.13
CA ILE A 646 -22.45 -30.09 -9.32
C ILE A 646 -23.46 -29.41 -10.25
N LEU A 647 -23.05 -29.15 -11.50
CA LEU A 647 -23.87 -28.47 -12.50
C LEU A 647 -24.34 -29.44 -13.59
N SER A 648 -25.64 -29.43 -13.89
CA SER A 648 -26.19 -30.18 -15.03
C SER A 648 -26.04 -29.40 -16.33
N ARG A 649 -25.63 -30.05 -17.43
CA ARG A 649 -25.55 -29.42 -18.75
C ARG A 649 -26.93 -28.89 -19.17
N SER A 650 -26.97 -27.66 -19.66
CA SER A 650 -28.19 -27.02 -20.16
C SER A 650 -28.48 -27.45 -21.59
N ASN A 651 -29.75 -27.71 -21.91
CA ASN A 651 -30.18 -27.88 -23.30
C ASN A 651 -30.19 -26.55 -24.09
N TRP A 652 -29.82 -25.43 -23.46
CA TRP A 652 -29.91 -24.10 -24.04
C TRP A 652 -28.98 -23.88 -25.25
N LYS A 653 -27.82 -24.53 -25.32
CA LYS A 653 -26.95 -24.45 -26.50
C LYS A 653 -27.61 -25.06 -27.73
N ARG A 654 -28.15 -26.28 -27.59
CA ARG A 654 -28.95 -26.97 -28.62
C ARG A 654 -30.23 -26.19 -28.98
N ILE A 655 -30.88 -25.55 -28.00
CA ILE A 655 -32.05 -24.69 -28.25
C ILE A 655 -31.66 -23.42 -29.01
N ARG A 656 -30.54 -22.76 -28.68
CA ARG A 656 -30.01 -21.61 -29.44
C ARG A 656 -29.63 -22.00 -30.87
N GLU A 657 -28.99 -23.14 -31.08
CA GLU A 657 -28.67 -23.66 -32.42
C GLU A 657 -29.94 -23.89 -33.24
N ILE A 658 -30.98 -24.53 -32.66
CA ILE A 658 -32.28 -24.72 -33.31
C ILE A 658 -33.00 -23.38 -33.56
N MET A 659 -32.91 -22.41 -32.64
CA MET A 659 -33.48 -21.07 -32.82
C MET A 659 -32.77 -20.28 -33.93
N ALA A 660 -31.44 -20.35 -34.00
CA ALA A 660 -30.65 -19.73 -35.06
C ALA A 660 -30.96 -20.34 -36.43
N MET A 661 -31.06 -21.69 -36.51
CA MET A 661 -31.48 -22.38 -37.75
C MET A 661 -32.93 -22.04 -38.17
N ASN A 662 -33.81 -21.72 -37.22
CA ASN A 662 -35.22 -21.36 -37.46
C ASN A 662 -35.50 -19.83 -37.43
N GLY A 663 -34.47 -18.99 -37.62
CA GLY A 663 -34.64 -17.55 -37.77
C GLY A 663 -35.18 -16.82 -36.53
N ASN A 664 -34.75 -17.24 -35.33
CA ASN A 664 -35.09 -16.67 -34.02
C ASN A 664 -36.60 -16.58 -33.70
N ARG A 665 -37.43 -17.46 -34.28
CA ARG A 665 -38.84 -17.59 -33.89
C ARG A 665 -39.00 -18.52 -32.67
N PRO A 666 -39.78 -18.14 -31.64
CA PRO A 666 -40.03 -19.02 -30.50
C PRO A 666 -40.83 -20.26 -30.94
N ILE A 667 -40.37 -21.44 -30.52
CA ILE A 667 -41.00 -22.72 -30.86
C ILE A 667 -42.30 -22.85 -30.08
N GLY A 668 -43.45 -22.71 -30.78
CA GLY A 668 -44.76 -22.91 -30.18
C GLY A 668 -44.95 -24.35 -29.69
N ARG A 669 -45.47 -24.52 -28.47
CA ARG A 669 -45.88 -25.84 -27.96
C ARG A 669 -46.93 -26.46 -28.91
N PRO A 670 -46.85 -27.77 -29.24
CA PRO A 670 -47.96 -28.45 -29.88
C PRO A 670 -49.14 -28.51 -28.90
N MET A 671 -50.28 -27.92 -29.27
CA MET A 671 -51.53 -28.21 -28.56
C MET A 671 -52.00 -29.62 -28.94
N THR A 672 -52.01 -30.53 -27.97
CA THR A 672 -52.73 -31.80 -28.08
C THR A 672 -54.24 -31.53 -28.05
N GLY A 673 -54.88 -31.58 -29.22
CA GLY A 673 -56.33 -31.40 -29.34
C GLY A 673 -57.12 -32.63 -28.85
N PRO A 674 -58.21 -32.45 -28.08
CA PRO A 674 -59.16 -33.52 -27.78
C PRO A 674 -60.16 -33.78 -28.92
N LEU A 675 -60.61 -35.02 -29.03
CA LEU A 675 -61.59 -35.49 -30.02
C LEU A 675 -63.04 -35.03 -29.72
N ALA A 676 -63.89 -35.13 -30.75
CA ALA A 676 -65.21 -34.49 -30.83
C ALA A 676 -66.33 -35.08 -29.93
N GLY A 677 -67.26 -34.22 -29.49
CA GLY A 677 -68.45 -34.58 -28.70
C GLY A 677 -69.65 -33.63 -28.87
N ARG A 678 -70.46 -33.87 -29.92
CA ARG A 678 -71.78 -33.31 -30.28
C ARG A 678 -72.58 -32.45 -29.25
N GLY A 679 -73.12 -31.30 -29.70
CA GLY A 679 -74.59 -31.06 -29.63
C GLY A 679 -75.19 -29.71 -29.17
N ARG A 680 -75.80 -28.97 -30.13
CA ARG A 680 -77.01 -28.08 -30.04
C ARG A 680 -77.02 -26.75 -29.21
N LYS A 681 -76.85 -25.65 -29.97
CA LYS A 681 -77.77 -24.49 -30.20
C LYS A 681 -78.50 -23.75 -29.05
N LYS A 682 -78.36 -22.41 -29.09
CA LYS A 682 -79.34 -21.31 -28.83
C LYS A 682 -79.87 -21.12 -27.39
N LYS A 683 -80.20 -19.91 -26.89
CA LYS A 683 -79.91 -18.49 -27.22
C LYS A 683 -80.52 -17.62 -26.08
N GLU A 684 -80.04 -16.38 -25.86
CA GLU A 684 -80.81 -15.25 -25.25
C GLU A 684 -81.27 -15.36 -23.76
N TRP A 685 -81.56 -14.30 -22.96
CA TRP A 685 -81.65 -12.82 -23.15
C TRP A 685 -80.98 -12.02 -21.99
N GLN A 686 -80.88 -10.70 -22.20
CA GLN A 686 -80.35 -9.62 -21.34
C GLN A 686 -81.10 -9.39 -20.01
N TRP A 687 -80.52 -8.56 -19.13
CA TRP A 687 -81.14 -7.31 -18.66
C TRP A 687 -80.09 -6.20 -18.46
N ALA A 688 -80.50 -4.93 -18.58
CA ALA A 688 -79.64 -3.74 -18.54
C ALA A 688 -80.35 -2.52 -17.93
N ALA A 689 -79.57 -1.46 -17.64
CA ALA A 689 -79.97 -0.11 -17.20
C ALA A 689 -80.54 0.03 -15.76
N GLY A 690 -80.36 1.15 -15.04
CA GLY A 690 -79.53 2.34 -15.32
C GLY A 690 -80.07 3.64 -14.67
N ARG A 691 -79.19 4.63 -14.40
CA ARG A 691 -79.37 6.10 -14.23
C ARG A 691 -77.99 6.68 -13.84
N LEU A 692 -77.39 7.62 -14.59
CA LEU A 692 -77.63 9.08 -14.66
C LEU A 692 -77.33 9.79 -13.32
N ALA A 693 -76.60 10.92 -13.27
CA ALA A 693 -76.48 11.99 -14.28
C ALA A 693 -75.06 12.59 -14.50
N TYR A 694 -74.97 13.51 -15.47
CA TYR A 694 -73.79 14.16 -16.06
C TYR A 694 -73.44 15.53 -15.45
N LEU A 695 -72.19 15.98 -15.69
CA LEU A 695 -71.65 17.35 -15.97
C LEU A 695 -70.19 17.41 -15.46
N GLY A 696 -69.14 17.83 -16.18
CA GLY A 696 -68.93 18.18 -17.60
C GLY A 696 -67.46 18.62 -17.84
N ASP A 697 -66.86 18.24 -18.97
CA ASP A 697 -65.48 18.56 -19.44
C ASP A 697 -65.28 20.07 -19.83
N PRO A 698 -64.06 20.62 -20.16
CA PRO A 698 -62.85 19.96 -20.71
C PRO A 698 -61.42 20.46 -20.31
N GLN A 699 -60.43 19.77 -20.90
CA GLN A 699 -58.94 19.97 -21.02
C GLN A 699 -58.50 21.34 -21.64
N PRO A 700 -57.19 21.75 -21.81
CA PRO A 700 -55.93 20.93 -21.84
C PRO A 700 -54.57 21.56 -21.33
N ILE A 701 -53.50 20.72 -21.19
CA ILE A 701 -52.04 21.03 -21.41
C ILE A 701 -51.35 22.04 -20.41
N SER A 702 -50.04 22.11 -20.07
CA SER A 702 -48.73 21.46 -20.44
C SER A 702 -47.69 21.47 -19.27
N HIS A 703 -46.65 20.62 -19.37
CA HIS A 703 -45.23 20.67 -18.89
C HIS A 703 -44.70 21.64 -17.78
N SER A 704 -43.66 21.14 -17.07
CA SER A 704 -42.66 21.80 -16.19
C SER A 704 -43.15 22.30 -14.81
N ASP A 705 -42.35 22.30 -13.72
CA ASP A 705 -41.15 21.51 -13.36
C ASP A 705 -40.97 21.46 -11.82
N TRP A 706 -40.50 20.31 -11.32
CA TRP A 706 -39.54 20.04 -10.24
C TRP A 706 -39.39 20.90 -8.94
N GLN A 707 -39.28 20.16 -7.82
CA GLN A 707 -38.58 20.47 -6.54
C GLN A 707 -39.16 21.59 -5.61
N HIS A 708 -39.00 21.56 -4.28
CA HIS A 708 -38.29 20.62 -3.37
C HIS A 708 -38.99 20.55 -1.98
N CYS A 709 -39.11 19.36 -1.39
CA CYS A 709 -39.24 19.18 0.06
C CYS A 709 -37.85 19.39 0.70
N TRP A 710 -37.69 20.28 1.69
CA TRP A 710 -37.99 20.16 3.13
C TRP A 710 -36.98 19.30 3.91
N ASN A 711 -36.03 20.03 4.53
CA ASN A 711 -35.18 19.77 5.71
C ASN A 711 -34.77 18.34 6.04
#